data_AF-X6PAN9-F1
#
_entry.id   AF-X6PAN9-F1
#
_cell.length_a   1.000
_cell.length_b   1.000
_cell.length_c   1.000
_cell.angle_alpha   90.00
_cell.angle_beta   90.00
_cell.angle_gamma   90.00
#
_symmetry.space_group_name_H-M   'P 1'
#
loop_
_entity.id
_entity.type
_entity.pdbx_description
1 polymer ?
#
loop_
_entity_poly.entity_id
_entity_poly.type
_entity_poly.pdbx_seq_one_letter_code
_entity_poly.pdbx_strand_id
1 'polypeptide(L)'
;MSSQLMMKLFFHLFSLITVTLSSVEVAVDWNEVIATSKTITTLQVGECFVFFDKQYGCTQAVVNPLLTRESLIHDQVFESLGALQASFVHHLNGDSNDNNWNVSLQCPNENEVIFVIDFASWGTPQGYCGNWSIGQCHASNSMAVAKQYCQNANACTIPVNVATFGYDPCFGTVKSFAIQVRCNTTSLYSNWDFTLLDPIMEDVMAAVNPTNAKLQNKSVINFSTIPNWKFANVTMSEMYVSYTDNPYDCSWNYNLGNAPQLTQDQLDSIGDYYGRLVSWYTQGGFYDEYDQWHASNHFFNIDVWEVLNEPESEHSNTPESYTKQYDAIVQGIRKFADPNKEMQFMGLALAYHNEWNWYSYFLNKSNHNPQDTPIDYISFHFYASCNSRTDPEDYEQFFPAVDTFVQEVQQIIQIRDELSPSTKLDIDEIGVFFDERKGKRKKLKKYLCGDLGVILPGDNANTPNPPDIYWNAAGGMYAYLFGQLSRFGVDVMGQSQLMGFPPLNQTEFPASPGGIPPQYASVTELSWTTGIGNARYWILKMLIDHFHTGDHLLLTNTSDSKTLFAQAFIDNAYNASTKRILFVNKLNQNIDILIDSPLQAATLYYIDESTGFGPAQTETISGTTFQLDRYGVGAKLNKQIRLSKASTNKKVTCAKSKTQKAFFLNFLFYIA
;
A
#
# COMPACT_ATOMS: atom_id res chain seq x y z
N MET A 1 75.28 16.11 49.67
CA MET A 1 76.06 15.46 48.58
C MET A 1 75.02 14.96 47.59
N SER A 2 74.75 15.71 46.51
CA SER A 2 75.31 15.51 45.16
C SER A 2 74.80 14.22 44.49
N SER A 3 74.31 14.20 43.25
CA SER A 3 74.42 15.22 42.19
C SER A 3 73.53 14.92 40.96
N GLN A 4 73.00 15.99 40.32
CA GLN A 4 72.73 16.10 38.87
C GLN A 4 71.58 15.21 38.30
N LEU A 5 70.87 15.53 37.20
CA LEU A 5 71.13 16.48 36.09
C LEU A 5 69.81 16.86 35.35
N MET A 6 69.59 18.14 34.97
CA MET A 6 68.72 18.64 33.85
C MET A 6 67.20 18.24 33.82
N MET A 7 66.26 18.88 33.09
CA MET A 7 66.28 20.05 32.19
C MET A 7 64.98 20.88 32.27
N LYS A 8 65.03 22.10 31.69
CA LYS A 8 64.03 23.17 31.58
C LYS A 8 62.70 22.87 30.87
N LEU A 9 61.69 23.67 31.25
CA LEU A 9 60.52 24.19 30.49
C LEU A 9 59.56 23.19 29.80
N PHE A 10 58.26 23.34 30.09
CA PHE A 10 57.25 23.64 29.04
C PHE A 10 56.07 24.45 29.60
N PHE A 11 55.66 25.49 28.87
CA PHE A 11 54.42 26.24 29.15
C PHE A 11 53.21 25.34 28.87
N HIS A 12 52.18 25.40 29.70
CA HIS A 12 50.83 24.96 29.30
C HIS A 12 50.09 26.13 28.66
N LEU A 13 49.88 26.05 27.34
CA LEU A 13 48.80 26.79 26.69
C LEU A 13 47.48 26.21 27.21
N PHE A 14 46.75 26.97 28.04
CA PHE A 14 45.30 26.85 28.06
C PHE A 14 44.76 27.55 26.82
N SER A 15 44.78 26.85 25.68
CA SER A 15 43.89 27.20 24.58
C SER A 15 42.47 26.87 25.04
N LEU A 16 41.66 27.90 25.32
CA LEU A 16 40.21 27.72 25.27
C LEU A 16 39.89 27.29 23.84
N ILE A 17 39.65 26.01 23.63
CA ILE A 17 38.83 25.55 22.52
C ILE A 17 37.41 25.96 22.90
N THR A 18 37.07 27.22 22.62
CA THR A 18 35.67 27.57 22.40
C THR A 18 35.24 26.79 21.17
N VAL A 19 34.62 25.62 21.41
CA VAL A 19 33.75 25.01 20.41
C VAL A 19 32.60 25.99 20.23
N THR A 20 32.75 26.89 19.25
CA THR A 20 31.63 27.63 18.73
C THR A 20 30.72 26.62 18.07
N LEU A 21 29.68 26.20 18.78
CA LEU A 21 28.47 25.63 18.17
C LEU A 21 28.00 26.67 17.15
N SER A 22 28.30 26.41 15.88
CA SER A 22 27.90 27.27 14.78
C SER A 22 26.44 26.99 14.49
N SER A 23 25.55 27.83 15.02
CA SER A 23 24.12 27.75 14.72
C SER A 23 23.88 27.86 13.22
N VAL A 24 22.98 27.04 12.68
CA VAL A 24 22.54 27.19 11.29
C VAL A 24 21.53 28.34 11.23
N GLU A 25 21.82 29.33 10.39
CA GLU A 25 21.03 30.56 10.27
C GLU A 25 19.93 30.36 9.22
N VAL A 26 18.71 30.82 9.52
CA VAL A 26 17.55 30.73 8.63
C VAL A 26 16.94 32.10 8.38
N ALA A 27 17.07 32.56 7.14
CA ALA A 27 16.50 33.81 6.63
C ALA A 27 15.25 33.51 5.80
N VAL A 28 14.17 34.28 6.02
CA VAL A 28 12.91 34.17 5.27
C VAL A 28 12.52 35.55 4.76
N ASP A 29 12.36 35.73 3.44
CA ASP A 29 11.68 36.92 2.92
C ASP A 29 10.16 36.70 2.94
N TRP A 30 9.50 37.35 3.89
CA TRP A 30 8.05 37.27 4.08
C TRP A 30 7.23 38.01 3.01
N ASN A 31 7.87 38.62 2.01
CA ASN A 31 7.22 39.34 0.91
C ASN A 31 7.44 38.66 -0.45
N GLU A 32 8.35 37.69 -0.55
CA GLU A 32 8.68 36.99 -1.79
C GLU A 32 8.07 35.58 -1.81
N VAL A 33 6.93 35.44 -2.49
CA VAL A 33 6.30 34.14 -2.78
C VAL A 33 7.00 33.50 -3.97
N ILE A 34 7.58 32.32 -3.76
CA ILE A 34 8.33 31.58 -4.79
C ILE A 34 7.50 30.48 -5.46
N ALA A 35 6.47 29.96 -4.77
CA ALA A 35 5.55 28.95 -5.29
C ALA A 35 4.22 28.98 -4.51
N THR A 36 3.21 28.26 -5.00
CA THR A 36 2.00 27.94 -4.24
C THR A 36 1.87 26.43 -4.20
N SER A 37 1.73 25.87 -3.00
CA SER A 37 1.61 24.42 -2.79
C SER A 37 0.41 23.89 -3.55
N LYS A 38 0.65 22.89 -4.41
CA LYS A 38 -0.42 22.07 -5.01
C LYS A 38 -0.56 20.71 -4.33
N THR A 39 0.42 20.35 -3.49
CA THR A 39 0.50 19.04 -2.86
C THR A 39 -0.54 18.90 -1.76
N ILE A 40 -1.27 17.80 -1.79
CA ILE A 40 -2.11 17.28 -0.71
C ILE A 40 -1.27 16.19 -0.03
N THR A 41 -0.96 16.37 1.25
CA THR A 41 -0.42 15.27 2.06
C THR A 41 -1.54 14.31 2.38
N THR A 42 -1.40 13.04 2.00
CA THR A 42 -2.42 12.00 2.17
C THR A 42 -1.85 10.81 2.95
N LEU A 43 -2.56 10.39 4.00
CA LEU A 43 -2.28 9.14 4.71
C LEU A 43 -2.91 7.97 3.93
N GLN A 44 -2.08 7.05 3.43
CA GLN A 44 -2.54 5.78 2.89
C GLN A 44 -2.88 4.85 4.06
N VAL A 45 -4.14 4.42 4.17
CA VAL A 45 -4.61 3.60 5.30
C VAL A 45 -4.70 2.13 4.88
N GLY A 46 -3.70 1.33 5.27
CA GLY A 46 -3.66 -0.11 5.07
C GLY A 46 -3.73 -0.87 6.40
N GLU A 47 -4.89 -1.49 6.68
CA GLU A 47 -5.20 -2.36 7.82
C GLU A 47 -5.25 -1.76 9.23
N CYS A 48 -6.28 -2.18 10.00
CA CYS A 48 -6.38 -1.93 11.44
C CYS A 48 -6.96 -3.19 12.11
N PHE A 49 -6.14 -3.95 12.85
CA PHE A 49 -6.60 -5.14 13.55
C PHE A 49 -7.32 -4.82 14.86
N VAL A 50 -8.54 -5.33 15.03
CA VAL A 50 -9.26 -5.32 16.32
C VAL A 50 -9.32 -6.73 16.91
N PHE A 51 -8.54 -6.99 17.96
CA PHE A 51 -8.63 -8.22 18.75
C PHE A 51 -9.61 -8.08 19.91
N PHE A 52 -10.52 -9.06 20.06
CA PHE A 52 -11.34 -9.25 21.27
C PHE A 52 -11.23 -10.69 21.78
N ASP A 53 -10.71 -10.87 23.00
CA ASP A 53 -10.75 -12.12 23.78
C ASP A 53 -10.65 -11.78 25.28
N LYS A 54 -11.36 -12.38 26.26
CA LYS A 54 -12.47 -13.36 26.27
C LYS A 54 -13.15 -13.32 27.66
N GLN A 55 -14.46 -13.62 27.73
CA GLN A 55 -15.21 -14.15 28.92
C GLN A 55 -15.18 -13.35 30.26
N TYR A 56 -16.22 -13.31 31.10
CA TYR A 56 -17.35 -14.22 31.41
C TYR A 56 -18.66 -13.40 31.57
N GLY A 57 -19.89 -13.93 31.62
CA GLY A 57 -20.43 -15.31 31.54
C GLY A 57 -21.98 -15.20 31.42
N CYS A 58 -22.71 -16.19 30.90
CA CYS A 58 -22.98 -17.49 31.53
C CYS A 58 -22.69 -18.70 30.63
N THR A 59 -22.82 -19.90 31.19
CA THR A 59 -22.21 -21.15 30.68
C THR A 59 -23.21 -22.32 30.60
N GLN A 60 -22.94 -23.29 29.73
CA GLN A 60 -23.59 -24.61 29.55
C GLN A 60 -24.98 -24.62 28.87
N ALA A 61 -25.34 -25.59 27.99
CA ALA A 61 -24.54 -26.59 27.26
C ALA A 61 -25.37 -27.14 26.05
N VAL A 62 -24.69 -27.90 25.17
CA VAL A 62 -25.14 -28.97 24.23
C VAL A 62 -26.59 -29.45 24.50
N VAL A 63 -27.50 -29.65 23.53
CA VAL A 63 -27.44 -30.60 22.39
C VAL A 63 -28.41 -30.21 21.25
N ASN A 64 -28.11 -30.70 20.04
CA ASN A 64 -29.06 -30.98 18.97
C ASN A 64 -30.29 -31.78 19.46
N PRO A 65 -31.53 -31.49 19.04
CA PRO A 65 -32.61 -32.46 19.06
C PRO A 65 -32.59 -33.28 17.77
N LEU A 66 -32.17 -34.53 17.90
CA LEU A 66 -32.78 -35.62 17.13
C LEU A 66 -34.31 -35.47 17.21
N LEU A 67 -35.00 -35.56 16.08
CA LEU A 67 -36.27 -36.28 16.10
C LEU A 67 -35.92 -37.72 16.49
N THR A 68 -36.12 -38.08 17.76
CA THR A 68 -35.95 -39.45 18.20
C THR A 68 -37.05 -40.32 17.58
N ARG A 69 -36.71 -41.59 17.26
CA ARG A 69 -37.74 -42.64 17.20
C ARG A 69 -38.60 -42.54 18.46
N GLU A 70 -39.91 -42.76 18.30
CA GLU A 70 -40.99 -42.60 19.32
C GLU A 70 -41.68 -41.22 19.38
N SER A 71 -41.29 -40.22 18.58
CA SER A 71 -42.09 -38.99 18.40
C SER A 71 -43.27 -39.21 17.43
N LEU A 72 -44.48 -38.82 17.83
CA LEU A 72 -45.75 -38.99 17.08
C LEU A 72 -45.85 -38.25 15.73
N ILE A 73 -44.78 -37.58 15.29
CA ILE A 73 -44.71 -36.82 14.02
C ILE A 73 -43.54 -37.33 13.14
N HIS A 74 -42.56 -38.05 13.71
CA HIS A 74 -41.37 -38.54 12.99
C HIS A 74 -41.74 -39.40 11.76
N ASP A 75 -42.69 -40.32 11.92
CA ASP A 75 -42.98 -41.34 10.90
C ASP A 75 -43.71 -40.79 9.67
N GLN A 76 -44.35 -39.61 9.75
CA GLN A 76 -45.06 -38.99 8.61
C GLN A 76 -44.22 -37.96 7.83
N VAL A 77 -43.13 -37.44 8.41
CA VAL A 77 -42.22 -36.52 7.70
C VAL A 77 -41.27 -37.30 6.78
N PHE A 78 -40.76 -38.46 7.23
CA PHE A 78 -39.87 -39.30 6.42
C PHE A 78 -40.60 -40.11 5.34
N GLU A 79 -41.93 -40.24 5.41
CA GLU A 79 -42.75 -40.81 4.33
C GLU A 79 -42.75 -39.92 3.07
N SER A 80 -42.36 -38.64 3.19
CA SER A 80 -42.40 -37.65 2.10
C SER A 80 -41.05 -37.39 1.39
N LEU A 81 -39.96 -38.06 1.79
CA LEU A 81 -38.65 -37.95 1.12
C LEU A 81 -38.24 -39.22 0.35
N GLY A 82 -39.21 -40.09 0.03
CA GLY A 82 -39.04 -41.23 -0.88
C GLY A 82 -38.89 -40.87 -2.36
N ALA A 83 -38.52 -39.63 -2.69
CA ALA A 83 -38.47 -39.12 -4.05
C ALA A 83 -37.19 -38.28 -4.30
N LEU A 84 -36.05 -38.96 -4.41
CA LEU A 84 -34.94 -38.63 -5.32
C LEU A 84 -33.99 -39.84 -5.37
N GLN A 85 -33.86 -40.46 -6.54
CA GLN A 85 -33.15 -41.71 -6.74
C GLN A 85 -31.66 -41.44 -7.02
N ALA A 86 -30.76 -42.08 -6.28
CA ALA A 86 -29.33 -42.14 -6.60
C ALA A 86 -28.83 -43.57 -6.45
N SER A 87 -27.98 -44.03 -7.38
CA SER A 87 -27.46 -45.41 -7.43
C SER A 87 -25.97 -45.41 -7.76
N PHE A 88 -25.29 -46.48 -7.31
CA PHE A 88 -23.87 -46.83 -7.47
C PHE A 88 -22.86 -46.22 -6.49
N VAL A 89 -22.23 -47.12 -5.72
CA VAL A 89 -20.90 -46.99 -5.10
C VAL A 89 -20.21 -48.35 -5.28
N HIS A 90 -18.92 -48.34 -5.64
CA HIS A 90 -18.11 -49.56 -5.80
C HIS A 90 -17.11 -49.66 -4.64
N HIS A 91 -17.01 -50.81 -3.99
CA HIS A 91 -16.16 -51.02 -2.81
C HIS A 91 -15.04 -52.02 -3.14
N LEU A 92 -13.79 -51.56 -3.17
CA LEU A 92 -12.62 -52.41 -3.41
C LEU A 92 -11.89 -52.70 -2.10
N ASN A 93 -11.95 -53.96 -1.66
CA ASN A 93 -11.03 -54.49 -0.66
C ASN A 93 -9.90 -55.23 -1.37
N GLY A 94 -8.65 -54.79 -1.18
CA GLY A 94 -7.45 -55.46 -1.66
C GLY A 94 -6.48 -55.69 -0.51
N ASP A 95 -6.11 -56.95 -0.27
CA ASP A 95 -5.11 -57.31 0.74
C ASP A 95 -3.68 -57.25 0.16
N SER A 96 -2.69 -57.40 1.05
CA SER A 96 -1.29 -56.99 0.91
C SER A 96 -0.54 -57.32 -0.39
N ASN A 97 0.43 -56.44 -0.67
CA ASN A 97 1.63 -56.61 -1.49
C ASN A 97 1.44 -56.69 -3.03
N ASP A 98 1.82 -55.57 -3.67
CA ASP A 98 2.14 -55.41 -5.09
C ASP A 98 1.01 -55.73 -6.10
N ASN A 99 0.04 -54.80 -6.21
CA ASN A 99 -0.84 -54.68 -7.36
C ASN A 99 -1.26 -53.21 -7.58
N ASN A 100 -1.30 -52.76 -8.84
CA ASN A 100 -1.85 -51.45 -9.21
C ASN A 100 -3.37 -51.49 -9.17
N TRP A 101 -3.97 -50.91 -8.12
CA TRP A 101 -5.42 -50.72 -8.03
C TRP A 101 -5.80 -49.38 -8.67
N ASN A 102 -6.95 -49.33 -9.33
CA ASN A 102 -7.51 -48.12 -9.90
C ASN A 102 -8.88 -47.84 -9.28
N VAL A 103 -9.15 -46.59 -8.92
CA VAL A 103 -10.50 -46.11 -8.58
C VAL A 103 -10.99 -45.27 -9.75
N SER A 104 -11.98 -45.79 -10.47
CA SER A 104 -12.67 -45.07 -11.54
C SER A 104 -14.00 -44.53 -11.03
N LEU A 105 -14.28 -43.26 -11.33
CA LEU A 105 -15.55 -42.58 -11.03
C LEU A 105 -16.14 -42.04 -12.33
N GLN A 106 -17.47 -42.03 -12.42
CA GLN A 106 -18.20 -41.40 -13.53
C GLN A 106 -19.52 -40.83 -13.01
N CYS A 107 -19.89 -39.63 -13.49
CA CYS A 107 -21.17 -39.02 -13.17
C CYS A 107 -22.33 -39.70 -13.93
N PRO A 108 -23.52 -39.81 -13.32
CA PRO A 108 -24.68 -40.48 -13.94
C PRO A 108 -25.09 -39.94 -15.30
N ASN A 109 -25.01 -38.62 -15.53
CA ASN A 109 -25.42 -38.00 -16.79
C ASN A 109 -24.21 -37.48 -17.59
N GLU A 110 -24.29 -37.53 -18.93
CA GLU A 110 -23.22 -37.08 -19.84
C GLU A 110 -22.89 -35.58 -19.72
N ASN A 111 -23.86 -34.79 -19.26
CA ASN A 111 -23.75 -33.35 -19.03
C ASN A 111 -23.46 -32.99 -17.56
N GLU A 112 -22.97 -33.95 -16.76
CA GLU A 112 -22.52 -33.72 -15.39
C GLU A 112 -21.00 -33.85 -15.26
N VAL A 113 -20.43 -33.12 -14.30
CA VAL A 113 -19.03 -33.26 -13.88
C VAL A 113 -18.95 -33.48 -12.38
N ILE A 114 -17.86 -34.12 -11.92
CA ILE A 114 -17.48 -34.21 -10.52
C ILE A 114 -17.14 -32.79 -10.04
N PHE A 115 -18.14 -32.14 -9.45
CA PHE A 115 -18.15 -30.72 -9.12
C PHE A 115 -17.46 -30.44 -7.77
N VAL A 116 -17.72 -31.28 -6.77
CA VAL A 116 -17.03 -31.23 -5.46
C VAL A 116 -16.53 -32.61 -5.07
N ILE A 117 -15.36 -32.64 -4.44
CA ILE A 117 -14.82 -33.80 -3.73
C ILE A 117 -14.90 -33.48 -2.22
N ASP A 118 -15.90 -34.04 -1.54
CA ASP A 118 -16.16 -33.74 -0.11
C ASP A 118 -15.15 -34.43 0.81
N PHE A 119 -14.55 -35.54 0.38
CA PHE A 119 -13.59 -36.32 1.15
C PHE A 119 -12.65 -37.10 0.24
N ALA A 120 -11.37 -37.19 0.62
CA ALA A 120 -10.42 -38.14 0.04
C ALA A 120 -9.35 -38.52 1.07
N SER A 121 -9.10 -39.82 1.26
CA SER A 121 -8.07 -40.31 2.18
C SER A 121 -7.51 -41.65 1.74
N TRP A 122 -6.22 -41.68 1.43
CA TRP A 122 -5.44 -42.92 1.24
C TRP A 122 -4.66 -43.23 2.51
N GLY A 123 -4.89 -44.40 3.10
CA GLY A 123 -4.42 -44.73 4.45
C GLY A 123 -5.36 -45.73 5.12
N THR A 124 -5.87 -45.42 6.30
CA THR A 124 -6.86 -46.25 7.01
C THR A 124 -8.20 -45.54 7.28
N PRO A 125 -8.82 -44.89 6.27
CA PRO A 125 -10.07 -44.15 6.43
C PRO A 125 -11.18 -44.99 7.07
N GLN A 126 -12.04 -44.34 7.87
CA GLN A 126 -13.13 -44.97 8.60
C GLN A 126 -14.47 -44.29 8.29
N GLY A 127 -15.57 -45.00 8.52
CA GLY A 127 -16.91 -44.48 8.29
C GLY A 127 -17.58 -45.04 7.02
N TYR A 128 -18.44 -44.24 6.41
CA TYR A 128 -19.28 -44.61 5.27
C TYR A 128 -19.68 -43.36 4.48
N CYS A 129 -20.31 -43.54 3.31
CA CYS A 129 -20.75 -42.42 2.47
C CYS A 129 -21.67 -41.43 3.23
N GLY A 130 -21.34 -40.14 3.17
CA GLY A 130 -21.98 -39.08 3.96
C GLY A 130 -21.40 -38.87 5.36
N ASN A 131 -20.50 -39.75 5.83
CA ASN A 131 -19.87 -39.69 7.16
C ASN A 131 -18.51 -40.42 7.15
N TRP A 132 -17.58 -39.95 6.32
CA TRP A 132 -16.20 -40.43 6.27
C TRP A 132 -15.31 -39.64 7.24
N SER A 133 -14.35 -40.32 7.85
CA SER A 133 -13.31 -39.72 8.69
C SER A 133 -11.91 -40.22 8.34
N ILE A 134 -10.93 -39.37 8.59
CA ILE A 134 -9.51 -39.69 8.40
C ILE A 134 -9.07 -40.71 9.46
N GLY A 135 -8.34 -41.73 9.02
CA GLY A 135 -7.82 -42.79 9.88
C GLY A 135 -6.54 -42.44 10.63
N GLN A 136 -6.02 -43.41 11.38
CA GLN A 136 -4.70 -43.31 12.04
C GLN A 136 -3.53 -43.26 11.04
N CYS A 137 -3.76 -43.63 9.77
CA CYS A 137 -2.85 -43.42 8.67
C CYS A 137 -3.57 -42.66 7.56
N HIS A 138 -2.88 -41.68 6.96
CA HIS A 138 -3.40 -40.80 5.92
C HIS A 138 -2.25 -40.15 5.14
N ALA A 139 -2.30 -40.15 3.82
CA ALA A 139 -1.46 -39.29 2.99
C ALA A 139 -2.09 -37.90 2.88
N SER A 140 -1.41 -36.85 3.36
CA SER A 140 -1.97 -35.49 3.46
C SER A 140 -2.35 -34.88 2.10
N ASN A 141 -1.70 -35.30 1.02
CA ASN A 141 -2.03 -34.90 -0.35
C ASN A 141 -3.22 -35.66 -0.96
N SER A 142 -3.93 -36.53 -0.22
CA SER A 142 -5.06 -37.33 -0.74
C SER A 142 -6.12 -36.48 -1.43
N MET A 143 -6.44 -35.30 -0.87
CA MET A 143 -7.41 -34.36 -1.44
C MET A 143 -6.87 -33.70 -2.72
N ALA A 144 -5.60 -33.28 -2.74
CA ALA A 144 -4.99 -32.66 -3.91
C ALA A 144 -4.93 -33.65 -5.10
N VAL A 145 -4.51 -34.90 -4.86
CA VAL A 145 -4.49 -35.97 -5.87
C VAL A 145 -5.90 -36.27 -6.38
N ALA A 146 -6.89 -36.38 -5.49
CA ALA A 146 -8.28 -36.58 -5.89
C ALA A 146 -8.80 -35.45 -6.79
N LYS A 147 -8.56 -34.19 -6.41
CA LYS A 147 -8.95 -33.01 -7.21
C LYS A 147 -8.27 -33.00 -8.58
N GLN A 148 -6.95 -33.23 -8.62
CA GLN A 148 -6.15 -33.26 -9.85
C GLN A 148 -6.68 -34.26 -10.90
N TYR A 149 -7.10 -35.45 -10.45
CA TYR A 149 -7.57 -36.50 -11.36
C TYR A 149 -9.04 -36.41 -11.71
N CYS A 150 -9.89 -35.89 -10.82
CA CYS A 150 -11.34 -36.05 -10.93
C CYS A 150 -12.14 -34.75 -10.96
N GLN A 151 -11.67 -33.63 -10.40
CA GLN A 151 -12.48 -32.43 -10.34
C GLN A 151 -12.73 -31.87 -11.76
N ASN A 152 -13.97 -31.44 -12.02
CA ASN A 152 -14.45 -30.95 -13.32
C ASN A 152 -14.42 -31.98 -14.47
N ALA A 153 -14.25 -33.27 -14.19
CA ALA A 153 -14.37 -34.35 -15.18
C ALA A 153 -15.72 -35.08 -15.07
N ASN A 154 -16.31 -35.49 -16.20
CA ASN A 154 -17.45 -36.42 -16.20
C ASN A 154 -17.04 -37.81 -15.70
N ALA A 155 -15.83 -38.26 -16.06
CA ALA A 155 -15.25 -39.51 -15.62
C ALA A 155 -13.75 -39.36 -15.37
N CYS A 156 -13.23 -40.07 -14.38
CA CYS A 156 -11.81 -40.09 -14.02
C CYS A 156 -11.35 -41.48 -13.60
N THR A 157 -10.02 -41.68 -13.52
CA THR A 157 -9.42 -42.89 -12.95
C THR A 157 -8.16 -42.53 -12.18
N ILE A 158 -8.15 -42.79 -10.87
CA ILE A 158 -7.01 -42.57 -9.96
C ILE A 158 -6.26 -43.89 -9.77
N PRO A 159 -4.96 -43.99 -10.12
CA PRO A 159 -4.13 -45.12 -9.73
C PRO A 159 -3.77 -45.04 -8.24
N VAL A 160 -4.20 -46.01 -7.45
CA VAL A 160 -4.00 -46.04 -5.99
C VAL A 160 -2.71 -46.79 -5.65
N ASN A 161 -1.59 -46.06 -5.70
CA ASN A 161 -0.26 -46.59 -5.38
C ASN A 161 0.68 -45.50 -4.81
N VAL A 162 1.82 -45.94 -4.27
CA VAL A 162 2.86 -45.06 -3.68
C VAL A 162 3.38 -44.00 -4.66
N ALA A 163 3.42 -44.29 -5.97
CA ALA A 163 3.92 -43.35 -6.97
C ALA A 163 2.93 -42.18 -7.20
N THR A 164 1.63 -42.44 -7.22
CA THR A 164 0.60 -41.41 -7.42
C THR A 164 0.49 -40.44 -6.23
N PHE A 165 0.62 -40.95 -5.01
CA PHE A 165 0.60 -40.12 -3.79
C PHE A 165 2.00 -39.69 -3.32
N GLY A 166 3.06 -40.10 -4.01
CA GLY A 166 4.45 -39.66 -3.80
C GLY A 166 5.23 -40.31 -2.63
N TYR A 167 4.57 -40.98 -1.68
CA TYR A 167 5.21 -41.64 -0.53
C TYR A 167 4.32 -42.75 0.07
N ASP A 168 4.81 -43.53 1.04
CA ASP A 168 3.95 -44.42 1.85
C ASP A 168 3.66 -43.73 3.21
N PRO A 169 2.39 -43.40 3.53
CA PRO A 169 2.04 -42.73 4.78
C PRO A 169 2.13 -43.65 6.02
N CYS A 170 2.20 -44.98 5.85
CA CYS A 170 2.34 -45.93 6.94
C CYS A 170 2.92 -47.27 6.46
N PHE A 171 4.24 -47.40 6.53
CA PHE A 171 4.95 -48.63 6.18
C PHE A 171 4.46 -49.83 7.00
N GLY A 172 4.30 -50.99 6.35
CA GLY A 172 3.82 -52.22 7.00
C GLY A 172 2.32 -52.23 7.39
N THR A 173 1.60 -51.14 7.15
CA THR A 173 0.15 -51.06 7.40
C THR A 173 -0.61 -51.21 6.07
N VAL A 174 -1.66 -52.04 6.07
CA VAL A 174 -2.58 -52.20 4.93
C VAL A 174 -3.36 -50.90 4.73
N LYS A 175 -3.43 -50.43 3.48
CA LYS A 175 -4.02 -49.13 3.12
C LYS A 175 -5.20 -49.30 2.18
N SER A 176 -6.26 -48.54 2.41
CA SER A 176 -7.39 -48.35 1.49
C SER A 176 -7.46 -46.89 1.04
N PHE A 177 -8.18 -46.63 -0.06
CA PHE A 177 -8.51 -45.27 -0.51
C PHE A 177 -10.03 -45.10 -0.47
N ALA A 178 -10.49 -44.09 0.26
CA ALA A 178 -11.89 -43.67 0.26
C ALA A 178 -11.99 -42.26 -0.31
N ILE A 179 -12.96 -42.06 -1.21
CA ILE A 179 -13.24 -40.79 -1.88
C ILE A 179 -14.77 -40.58 -1.92
N GLN A 180 -15.21 -39.36 -1.67
CA GLN A 180 -16.60 -38.94 -1.82
C GLN A 180 -16.68 -37.75 -2.77
N VAL A 181 -17.56 -37.87 -3.77
CA VAL A 181 -17.76 -36.85 -4.81
C VAL A 181 -19.23 -36.51 -4.94
N ARG A 182 -19.51 -35.29 -5.42
CA ARG A 182 -20.83 -34.86 -5.87
C ARG A 182 -20.74 -34.45 -7.34
N CYS A 183 -21.60 -35.04 -8.15
CA CYS A 183 -21.80 -34.64 -9.53
C CYS A 183 -22.81 -33.49 -9.59
N ASN A 184 -22.61 -32.56 -10.51
CA ASN A 184 -23.59 -31.52 -10.84
C ASN A 184 -23.61 -31.33 -12.36
N THR A 185 -24.74 -30.89 -12.90
CA THR A 185 -24.83 -30.56 -14.33
C THR A 185 -23.92 -29.38 -14.65
N THR A 186 -23.33 -29.40 -15.84
CA THR A 186 -22.44 -28.35 -16.34
C THR A 186 -23.24 -27.11 -16.75
N SER A 187 -23.91 -26.46 -15.80
CA SER A 187 -24.13 -25.02 -15.88
C SER A 187 -22.75 -24.37 -15.90
N LEU A 188 -22.45 -23.60 -16.93
CA LEU A 188 -21.30 -22.70 -16.89
C LEU A 188 -21.53 -21.74 -15.71
N TYR A 189 -20.59 -21.72 -14.78
CA TYR A 189 -20.64 -20.88 -13.58
C TYR A 189 -19.31 -20.13 -13.46
N SER A 190 -19.37 -18.87 -13.04
CA SER A 190 -18.19 -18.15 -12.58
C SER A 190 -18.02 -18.38 -11.07
N ASN A 191 -16.84 -18.09 -10.53
CA ASN A 191 -16.62 -18.08 -9.09
C ASN A 191 -16.02 -16.74 -8.68
N TRP A 192 -16.72 -16.04 -7.80
CA TRP A 192 -16.31 -14.75 -7.25
C TRP A 192 -16.38 -14.86 -5.73
N ASP A 193 -15.22 -14.98 -5.09
CA ASP A 193 -15.09 -15.14 -3.65
C ASP A 193 -14.35 -13.95 -3.08
N PHE A 194 -15.08 -13.11 -2.35
CA PHE A 194 -14.58 -11.90 -1.71
C PHE A 194 -14.39 -12.07 -0.20
N THR A 195 -14.56 -13.29 0.35
CA THR A 195 -14.60 -13.56 1.80
C THR A 195 -13.38 -13.05 2.58
N LEU A 196 -12.20 -13.03 1.95
CA LEU A 196 -10.96 -12.52 2.55
C LEU A 196 -10.73 -11.02 2.34
N LEU A 197 -11.37 -10.43 1.35
CA LEU A 197 -11.10 -9.07 0.87
C LEU A 197 -12.14 -8.07 1.37
N ASP A 198 -13.41 -8.47 1.41
CA ASP A 198 -14.51 -7.62 1.88
C ASP A 198 -14.28 -7.06 3.29
N PRO A 199 -13.83 -7.83 4.31
CA PRO A 199 -13.59 -7.27 5.65
C PRO A 199 -12.53 -6.15 5.65
N ILE A 200 -11.46 -6.33 4.87
CA ILE A 200 -10.38 -5.33 4.75
C ILE A 200 -10.91 -4.05 4.08
N MET A 201 -11.66 -4.21 2.99
CA MET A 201 -12.24 -3.08 2.26
C MET A 201 -13.34 -2.38 3.08
N GLU A 202 -14.17 -3.11 3.82
CA GLU A 202 -15.16 -2.57 4.75
C GLU A 202 -14.50 -1.74 5.85
N ASP A 203 -13.46 -2.24 6.52
CA ASP A 203 -12.76 -1.52 7.59
C ASP A 203 -12.02 -0.28 7.07
N VAL A 204 -11.32 -0.38 5.92
CA VAL A 204 -10.67 0.77 5.27
C VAL A 204 -11.71 1.82 4.88
N MET A 205 -12.79 1.43 4.20
CA MET A 205 -13.82 2.39 3.77
C MET A 205 -14.59 2.97 4.95
N ALA A 206 -14.82 2.22 6.04
CA ALA A 206 -15.38 2.76 7.27
C ALA A 206 -14.46 3.79 7.95
N ALA A 207 -13.14 3.57 7.90
CA ALA A 207 -12.14 4.48 8.48
C ALA A 207 -11.97 5.78 7.66
N VAL A 208 -11.96 5.71 6.32
CA VAL A 208 -11.74 6.88 5.45
C VAL A 208 -13.01 7.64 5.07
N ASN A 209 -14.20 7.02 5.17
CA ASN A 209 -15.49 7.61 4.80
C ASN A 209 -16.44 8.06 5.95
N PRO A 210 -15.99 8.45 7.17
CA PRO A 210 -16.89 9.08 8.15
C PRO A 210 -17.22 10.52 7.73
N THR A 211 -18.18 11.14 8.42
CA THR A 211 -18.77 12.49 8.17
C THR A 211 -17.81 13.70 8.19
N ASN A 212 -16.49 13.47 8.18
CA ASN A 212 -15.46 14.49 8.08
C ASN A 212 -15.29 14.96 6.62
N ALA A 213 -15.94 16.08 6.29
CA ALA A 213 -15.89 16.72 4.96
C ALA A 213 -14.48 17.11 4.45
N LYS A 214 -13.40 16.92 5.23
CA LYS A 214 -12.00 17.07 4.75
C LYS A 214 -11.43 15.82 4.07
N LEU A 215 -11.89 14.63 4.50
CA LEU A 215 -11.41 13.31 4.06
C LEU A 215 -12.39 12.61 3.13
N GLN A 216 -13.68 12.98 3.20
CA GLN A 216 -14.70 12.53 2.26
C GLN A 216 -14.22 12.70 0.81
N ASN A 217 -14.38 11.62 0.03
CA ASN A 217 -14.10 11.51 -1.39
C ASN A 217 -12.62 11.69 -1.82
N LYS A 218 -11.70 10.94 -1.19
CA LYS A 218 -10.24 11.03 -1.45
C LYS A 218 -9.47 9.69 -1.41
N SER A 219 -10.15 8.56 -1.54
CA SER A 219 -9.47 7.26 -1.64
C SER A 219 -8.96 7.01 -3.06
N VAL A 220 -7.68 6.67 -3.17
CA VAL A 220 -7.12 5.95 -4.32
C VAL A 220 -7.20 4.46 -4.00
N ILE A 221 -7.76 3.67 -4.91
CA ILE A 221 -7.85 2.21 -4.78
C ILE A 221 -7.11 1.56 -5.94
N ASN A 222 -6.16 0.68 -5.62
CA ASN A 222 -5.42 -0.14 -6.58
C ASN A 222 -5.70 -1.62 -6.32
N PHE A 223 -5.97 -2.38 -7.38
CA PHE A 223 -6.03 -3.84 -7.34
C PHE A 223 -5.02 -4.40 -8.33
N SER A 224 -3.81 -4.62 -7.82
CA SER A 224 -2.60 -4.84 -8.62
C SER A 224 -2.63 -6.10 -9.48
N THR A 225 -3.28 -7.17 -9.02
CA THR A 225 -3.10 -8.50 -9.60
C THR A 225 -4.22 -8.89 -10.57
N ILE A 226 -3.82 -9.24 -11.79
CA ILE A 226 -4.70 -9.81 -12.81
C ILE A 226 -4.76 -11.33 -12.63
N PRO A 227 -5.94 -11.99 -12.62
CA PRO A 227 -6.01 -13.44 -12.50
C PRO A 227 -5.27 -14.16 -13.66
N ASN A 228 -4.34 -15.06 -13.33
CA ASN A 228 -3.40 -15.62 -14.31
C ASN A 228 -4.04 -16.29 -15.54
N TRP A 229 -5.22 -16.88 -15.38
CA TRP A 229 -5.97 -17.48 -16.48
C TRP A 229 -6.48 -16.47 -17.54
N LYS A 230 -6.37 -15.16 -17.29
CA LYS A 230 -6.61 -14.10 -18.28
C LYS A 230 -5.46 -13.97 -19.30
N PHE A 231 -4.22 -14.33 -18.95
CA PHE A 231 -3.04 -14.17 -19.81
C PHE A 231 -2.90 -15.28 -20.86
N ALA A 232 -2.20 -14.96 -21.95
CA ALA A 232 -1.92 -15.92 -23.03
C ALA A 232 -0.90 -16.98 -22.60
N ASN A 233 -1.02 -18.19 -23.17
CA ASN A 233 -0.07 -19.30 -23.05
C ASN A 233 0.19 -19.83 -21.61
N VAL A 234 -0.66 -19.49 -20.65
CA VAL A 234 -0.61 -20.00 -19.27
C VAL A 234 -1.05 -21.47 -19.26
N THR A 235 -0.20 -22.36 -18.75
CA THR A 235 -0.52 -23.79 -18.59
C THR A 235 -1.54 -24.01 -17.48
N MET A 236 -2.24 -25.15 -17.48
CA MET A 236 -3.18 -25.50 -16.41
C MET A 236 -2.54 -25.47 -15.00
N SER A 237 -1.24 -25.79 -14.90
CA SER A 237 -0.45 -25.69 -13.67
C SER A 237 -0.08 -24.25 -13.25
N GLU A 238 -0.17 -23.28 -14.15
CA GLU A 238 0.08 -21.85 -13.88
C GLU A 238 -1.24 -21.07 -13.70
N MET A 239 -2.36 -21.60 -14.20
CA MET A 239 -3.71 -21.08 -13.94
C MET A 239 -4.10 -21.20 -12.46
N TYR A 240 -3.73 -22.32 -11.82
CA TYR A 240 -3.87 -22.51 -10.38
C TYR A 240 -2.55 -22.12 -9.69
N VAL A 241 -2.41 -20.85 -9.32
CA VAL A 241 -1.31 -20.40 -8.47
C VAL A 241 -1.32 -21.23 -7.20
N SER A 242 -0.21 -21.92 -6.91
CA SER A 242 -0.02 -22.59 -5.63
C SER A 242 0.19 -21.54 -4.55
N TYR A 243 -0.90 -21.15 -3.87
CA TYR A 243 -0.85 -20.47 -2.59
C TYR A 243 -0.77 -21.48 -1.44
N THR A 244 -0.43 -20.99 -0.26
CA THR A 244 -0.26 -21.74 0.99
C THR A 244 -1.61 -22.02 1.65
N ASP A 245 -1.74 -23.14 2.37
CA ASP A 245 -2.92 -23.42 3.22
C ASP A 245 -3.04 -22.40 4.38
N ASN A 246 -1.94 -21.71 4.72
CA ASN A 246 -1.93 -20.59 5.65
C ASN A 246 -2.17 -19.27 4.90
N PRO A 247 -3.27 -18.53 5.16
CA PRO A 247 -3.54 -17.25 4.50
C PRO A 247 -2.60 -16.12 4.95
N TYR A 248 -1.80 -16.34 5.99
CA TYR A 248 -0.82 -15.37 6.50
C TYR A 248 0.60 -15.53 5.93
N ASP A 249 0.85 -16.54 5.08
CA ASP A 249 2.17 -16.69 4.43
C ASP A 249 2.25 -15.83 3.16
N CYS A 250 3.33 -15.07 2.99
CA CYS A 250 3.56 -14.30 1.77
C CYS A 250 3.78 -15.22 0.55
N SER A 251 3.00 -15.05 -0.51
CA SER A 251 3.15 -15.77 -1.78
C SER A 251 3.42 -14.81 -2.93
N TRP A 252 4.46 -15.10 -3.71
CA TRP A 252 4.93 -14.27 -4.83
C TRP A 252 4.97 -15.07 -6.14
N ASN A 253 4.31 -16.23 -6.16
CA ASN A 253 4.15 -17.06 -7.35
C ASN A 253 2.96 -16.61 -8.22
N TYR A 254 2.35 -15.44 -7.93
CA TYR A 254 1.20 -14.93 -8.66
C TYR A 254 1.59 -14.32 -10.01
N ASN A 255 2.78 -13.72 -10.14
CA ASN A 255 3.26 -13.05 -11.36
C ASN A 255 3.65 -14.08 -12.45
N LEU A 256 2.64 -14.64 -13.14
CA LEU A 256 2.76 -15.63 -14.23
C LEU A 256 2.01 -15.14 -15.49
N GLY A 257 2.35 -15.68 -16.65
CA GLY A 257 1.81 -15.20 -17.93
C GLY A 257 2.61 -14.04 -18.53
N ASN A 258 2.14 -13.52 -19.66
CA ASN A 258 2.89 -12.56 -20.48
C ASN A 258 1.96 -11.48 -21.08
N ALA A 259 2.10 -10.24 -20.61
CA ALA A 259 1.23 -9.13 -21.00
C ALA A 259 1.41 -8.66 -22.47
N PRO A 260 2.63 -8.56 -23.05
CA PRO A 260 2.82 -8.22 -24.46
C PRO A 260 2.13 -9.13 -25.49
N GLN A 261 1.64 -10.31 -25.09
CA GLN A 261 0.98 -11.28 -25.97
C GLN A 261 -0.55 -11.27 -25.89
N LEU A 262 -1.16 -10.39 -25.08
CA LEU A 262 -2.62 -10.31 -24.92
C LEU A 262 -3.32 -9.95 -26.24
N THR A 263 -4.33 -10.74 -26.62
CA THR A 263 -5.24 -10.41 -27.73
C THR A 263 -6.28 -9.37 -27.29
N GLN A 264 -7.03 -8.79 -28.25
CA GLN A 264 -8.12 -7.87 -27.91
C GLN A 264 -9.18 -8.54 -27.02
N ASP A 265 -9.61 -9.75 -27.36
CA ASP A 265 -10.58 -10.52 -26.55
C ASP A 265 -10.10 -10.73 -25.10
N GLN A 266 -8.78 -10.87 -24.88
CA GLN A 266 -8.20 -10.98 -23.54
C GLN A 266 -8.15 -9.64 -22.82
N LEU A 267 -7.79 -8.55 -23.51
CA LEU A 267 -7.85 -7.20 -22.98
C LEU A 267 -9.28 -6.84 -22.57
N ASP A 268 -10.27 -7.09 -23.43
CA ASP A 268 -11.69 -6.88 -23.15
C ASP A 268 -12.15 -7.72 -21.95
N SER A 269 -11.68 -8.97 -21.84
CA SER A 269 -11.96 -9.85 -20.69
C SER A 269 -11.31 -9.35 -19.39
N ILE A 270 -10.12 -8.74 -19.45
CA ILE A 270 -9.47 -8.09 -18.29
C ILE A 270 -10.28 -6.85 -17.88
N GLY A 271 -10.66 -6.01 -18.85
CA GLY A 271 -11.52 -4.84 -18.61
C GLY A 271 -12.83 -5.21 -17.93
N ASP A 272 -13.53 -6.21 -18.47
CA ASP A 272 -14.78 -6.73 -17.91
C ASP A 272 -14.62 -7.27 -16.48
N TYR A 273 -13.47 -7.89 -16.16
CA TYR A 273 -13.17 -8.34 -14.80
C TYR A 273 -13.03 -7.16 -13.82
N TYR A 274 -12.25 -6.14 -14.17
CA TYR A 274 -12.09 -4.95 -13.32
C TYR A 274 -13.37 -4.13 -13.20
N GLY A 275 -14.19 -4.05 -14.25
CA GLY A 275 -15.50 -3.43 -14.18
C GLY A 275 -16.46 -4.13 -13.22
N ARG A 276 -16.48 -5.47 -13.21
CA ARG A 276 -17.23 -6.26 -12.22
C ARG A 276 -16.69 -6.09 -10.80
N LEU A 277 -15.37 -6.10 -10.62
CA LEU A 277 -14.69 -5.84 -9.33
C LEU A 277 -15.06 -4.46 -8.75
N VAL A 278 -15.03 -3.39 -9.56
CA VAL A 278 -15.47 -2.06 -9.12
C VAL A 278 -16.97 -2.04 -8.79
N SER A 279 -17.80 -2.73 -9.58
CA SER A 279 -19.25 -2.81 -9.35
C SER A 279 -19.61 -3.57 -8.08
N TRP A 280 -18.83 -4.59 -7.71
CA TRP A 280 -18.96 -5.27 -6.42
C TRP A 280 -18.92 -4.29 -5.26
N TYR A 281 -17.98 -3.33 -5.28
CA TYR A 281 -17.81 -2.35 -4.20
C TYR A 281 -18.69 -1.10 -4.31
N THR A 282 -19.17 -0.74 -5.50
CA THR A 282 -19.85 0.55 -5.74
C THR A 282 -21.35 0.44 -6.05
N GLN A 283 -21.83 -0.72 -6.51
CA GLN A 283 -23.19 -0.92 -7.08
C GLN A 283 -24.03 -1.98 -6.34
N GLY A 284 -23.53 -2.54 -5.24
CA GLY A 284 -24.20 -3.61 -4.48
C GLY A 284 -24.12 -5.00 -5.11
N GLY A 285 -23.38 -5.15 -6.21
CA GLY A 285 -23.23 -6.42 -6.94
C GLY A 285 -23.01 -6.22 -8.44
N PHE A 286 -22.98 -7.32 -9.19
CA PHE A 286 -22.87 -7.32 -10.66
C PHE A 286 -23.47 -8.59 -11.29
N TYR A 287 -23.66 -8.58 -12.61
CA TYR A 287 -23.91 -9.77 -13.42
C TYR A 287 -22.60 -10.31 -14.00
N ASP A 288 -22.35 -11.61 -13.83
CA ASP A 288 -21.14 -12.28 -14.35
C ASP A 288 -21.19 -12.54 -15.87
N GLU A 289 -20.24 -13.32 -16.38
CA GLU A 289 -20.14 -13.73 -17.78
C GLU A 289 -21.26 -14.69 -18.24
N TYR A 290 -22.10 -15.17 -17.31
CA TYR A 290 -23.17 -16.15 -17.53
C TYR A 290 -24.54 -15.63 -17.03
N ASP A 291 -24.70 -14.31 -16.99
CA ASP A 291 -25.89 -13.59 -16.53
C ASP A 291 -26.35 -13.97 -15.11
N GLN A 292 -25.46 -14.48 -14.25
CA GLN A 292 -25.75 -14.72 -12.83
C GLN A 292 -25.50 -13.45 -12.02
N TRP A 293 -26.44 -13.09 -11.16
CA TRP A 293 -26.30 -11.96 -10.24
C TRP A 293 -25.52 -12.36 -8.98
N HIS A 294 -24.44 -11.65 -8.70
CA HIS A 294 -23.64 -11.76 -7.48
C HIS A 294 -23.88 -10.52 -6.62
N ALA A 295 -24.41 -10.70 -5.41
CA ALA A 295 -24.82 -9.61 -4.52
C ALA A 295 -23.77 -9.33 -3.43
N SER A 296 -23.36 -8.08 -3.27
CA SER A 296 -22.45 -7.62 -2.21
C SER A 296 -23.16 -6.76 -1.15
N ASN A 297 -24.09 -5.91 -1.58
CA ASN A 297 -24.66 -4.79 -0.82
C ASN A 297 -23.69 -3.63 -0.48
N HIS A 298 -22.49 -3.60 -1.07
CA HIS A 298 -21.53 -2.49 -0.92
C HIS A 298 -21.87 -1.32 -1.86
N PHE A 299 -21.83 -0.09 -1.34
CA PHE A 299 -22.09 1.15 -2.09
C PHE A 299 -21.04 2.22 -1.78
N PHE A 300 -19.77 1.81 -1.76
CA PHE A 300 -18.66 2.68 -1.44
C PHE A 300 -18.50 3.81 -2.46
N ASN A 301 -17.83 4.89 -2.04
CA ASN A 301 -17.39 5.94 -2.93
C ASN A 301 -15.90 5.78 -3.19
N ILE A 302 -15.55 5.48 -4.43
CA ILE A 302 -14.19 5.36 -4.92
C ILE A 302 -14.05 6.44 -5.99
N ASP A 303 -13.26 7.48 -5.70
CA ASP A 303 -13.14 8.65 -6.56
C ASP A 303 -11.95 8.54 -7.51
N VAL A 304 -10.90 7.82 -7.10
CA VAL A 304 -9.72 7.55 -7.93
C VAL A 304 -9.49 6.03 -7.97
N TRP A 305 -9.43 5.48 -9.18
CA TRP A 305 -8.99 4.12 -9.41
C TRP A 305 -7.60 4.13 -10.03
N GLU A 306 -6.69 3.38 -9.43
CA GLU A 306 -5.35 3.18 -9.97
C GLU A 306 -5.23 1.82 -10.67
N VAL A 307 -4.62 1.85 -11.85
CA VAL A 307 -4.57 0.69 -12.74
C VAL A 307 -3.22 0.00 -12.64
N LEU A 308 -3.20 -1.06 -11.81
CA LEU A 308 -2.06 -1.92 -11.51
C LEU A 308 -0.96 -1.23 -10.69
N ASN A 309 -0.12 -2.03 -10.03
CA ASN A 309 1.03 -1.59 -9.25
C ASN A 309 2.30 -2.15 -9.89
N GLU A 310 3.35 -1.33 -10.04
CA GLU A 310 4.65 -1.72 -10.61
C GLU A 310 4.60 -2.56 -11.89
N PRO A 311 3.80 -2.13 -12.90
CA PRO A 311 3.59 -2.91 -14.11
C PRO A 311 4.89 -3.28 -14.81
N GLU A 312 5.96 -2.46 -14.74
CA GLU A 312 7.25 -2.73 -15.37
C GLU A 312 8.03 -3.91 -14.75
N SER A 313 7.75 -4.21 -13.48
CA SER A 313 8.27 -5.39 -12.77
C SER A 313 7.41 -6.65 -13.00
N GLU A 314 6.18 -6.48 -13.51
CA GLU A 314 5.14 -7.51 -13.57
C GLU A 314 4.85 -8.02 -14.99
N HIS A 315 4.54 -9.31 -15.12
CA HIS A 315 4.05 -9.99 -16.33
C HIS A 315 4.83 -9.72 -17.63
N SER A 316 6.11 -9.31 -17.50
CA SER A 316 6.97 -8.83 -18.60
C SER A 316 6.37 -7.67 -19.41
N ASN A 317 5.69 -6.72 -18.77
CA ASN A 317 5.13 -5.58 -19.50
C ASN A 317 6.18 -4.72 -20.21
N THR A 318 5.71 -4.02 -21.23
CA THR A 318 6.35 -2.85 -21.83
C THR A 318 5.39 -1.66 -21.74
N PRO A 319 5.83 -0.42 -22.00
CA PRO A 319 4.92 0.73 -22.05
C PRO A 319 3.72 0.49 -22.99
N GLU A 320 3.95 -0.17 -24.12
CA GLU A 320 2.92 -0.54 -25.10
C GLU A 320 1.90 -1.55 -24.57
N SER A 321 2.33 -2.57 -23.81
CA SER A 321 1.39 -3.57 -23.26
C SER A 321 0.64 -3.03 -22.05
N TYR A 322 1.30 -2.23 -21.21
CA TYR A 322 0.67 -1.56 -20.09
C TYR A 322 -0.41 -0.57 -20.57
N THR A 323 -0.09 0.30 -21.53
CA THR A 323 -1.05 1.28 -22.09
C THR A 323 -2.34 0.60 -22.59
N LYS A 324 -2.22 -0.56 -23.26
CA LYS A 324 -3.38 -1.34 -23.71
C LYS A 324 -4.20 -1.95 -22.58
N GLN A 325 -3.56 -2.45 -21.52
CA GLN A 325 -4.27 -2.94 -20.34
C GLN A 325 -4.94 -1.80 -19.59
N TYR A 326 -4.26 -0.64 -19.48
CA TYR A 326 -4.82 0.59 -18.93
C TYR A 326 -6.11 0.99 -19.67
N ASP A 327 -6.04 1.13 -21.00
CA ASP A 327 -7.21 1.40 -21.83
C ASP A 327 -8.35 0.41 -21.56
N ALA A 328 -8.06 -0.89 -21.63
CA ALA A 328 -9.07 -1.93 -21.47
C ALA A 328 -9.72 -1.92 -20.08
N ILE A 329 -8.92 -1.74 -19.01
CA ILE A 329 -9.38 -1.63 -17.63
C ILE A 329 -10.26 -0.38 -17.45
N VAL A 330 -9.83 0.78 -17.95
CA VAL A 330 -10.61 2.02 -17.86
C VAL A 330 -11.93 1.92 -18.63
N GLN A 331 -11.94 1.35 -19.83
CA GLN A 331 -13.17 1.14 -20.60
C GLN A 331 -14.09 0.10 -19.93
N GLY A 332 -13.52 -0.95 -19.36
CA GLY A 332 -14.25 -1.94 -18.56
C GLY A 332 -14.90 -1.34 -17.32
N ILE A 333 -14.17 -0.55 -16.54
CA ILE A 333 -14.73 0.15 -15.37
C ILE A 333 -15.85 1.10 -15.80
N ARG A 334 -15.66 1.90 -16.85
CA ARG A 334 -16.70 2.78 -17.41
C ARG A 334 -17.94 2.06 -17.94
N LYS A 335 -17.83 0.77 -18.30
CA LYS A 335 -18.93 -0.06 -18.80
C LYS A 335 -19.84 -0.59 -17.68
N PHE A 336 -19.32 -0.79 -16.46
CA PHE A 336 -20.06 -1.43 -15.36
C PHE A 336 -20.27 -0.54 -14.11
N ALA A 337 -19.34 0.37 -13.80
CA ALA A 337 -19.46 1.30 -12.67
C ALA A 337 -20.57 2.34 -12.86
N ASP A 338 -20.92 3.09 -11.81
CA ASP A 338 -22.03 4.05 -11.84
C ASP A 338 -21.79 5.18 -12.85
N PRO A 339 -22.56 5.28 -13.94
CA PRO A 339 -22.38 6.34 -14.95
C PRO A 339 -22.74 7.74 -14.43
N ASN A 340 -23.31 7.85 -13.22
CA ASN A 340 -23.60 9.11 -12.55
C ASN A 340 -22.47 9.54 -11.59
N LYS A 341 -21.45 8.71 -11.38
CA LYS A 341 -20.24 9.06 -10.62
C LYS A 341 -19.06 9.25 -11.56
N GLU A 342 -18.43 10.42 -11.49
CA GLU A 342 -17.19 10.69 -12.21
C GLU A 342 -16.01 10.11 -11.42
N MET A 343 -15.49 8.97 -11.88
CA MET A 343 -14.27 8.34 -11.35
C MET A 343 -13.05 8.82 -12.14
N GLN A 344 -12.00 9.24 -11.44
CA GLN A 344 -10.70 9.59 -12.00
C GLN A 344 -9.82 8.35 -12.13
N PHE A 345 -8.93 8.34 -13.12
CA PHE A 345 -8.02 7.21 -13.36
C PHE A 345 -6.55 7.59 -13.23
N MET A 346 -5.84 6.80 -12.42
CA MET A 346 -4.41 6.89 -12.16
C MET A 346 -3.71 5.69 -12.78
N GLY A 347 -2.49 5.88 -13.27
CA GLY A 347 -1.69 4.80 -13.84
C GLY A 347 -0.20 5.08 -13.80
N LEU A 348 0.55 4.14 -14.37
CA LEU A 348 1.99 3.95 -14.23
C LEU A 348 2.42 3.27 -12.93
N ALA A 349 2.23 3.84 -11.73
CA ALA A 349 2.62 3.23 -10.44
C ALA A 349 4.01 2.57 -10.46
N LEU A 350 5.01 3.25 -11.05
CA LEU A 350 6.30 2.65 -11.39
C LEU A 350 7.19 2.49 -10.16
N ALA A 351 7.71 1.28 -9.95
CA ALA A 351 8.81 0.99 -9.03
C ALA A 351 10.03 1.89 -9.27
N TYR A 352 10.33 2.11 -10.55
CA TYR A 352 11.52 2.81 -11.02
C TYR A 352 11.16 4.15 -11.65
N HIS A 353 11.26 5.21 -10.84
CA HIS A 353 10.95 6.57 -11.24
C HIS A 353 11.75 7.12 -12.44
N ASN A 354 12.84 6.49 -12.88
CA ASN A 354 13.71 6.96 -13.98
C ASN A 354 13.48 6.26 -15.33
N GLU A 355 12.34 5.60 -15.50
CA GLU A 355 11.88 4.92 -16.71
C GLU A 355 11.28 5.89 -17.76
N TRP A 356 12.10 6.77 -18.35
CA TRP A 356 11.66 7.88 -19.23
C TRP A 356 10.80 7.49 -20.43
N ASN A 357 10.99 6.29 -20.97
CA ASN A 357 10.18 5.74 -22.07
C ASN A 357 8.75 5.37 -21.63
N TRP A 358 8.54 5.01 -20.36
CA TRP A 358 7.21 4.72 -19.84
C TRP A 358 6.36 5.98 -19.78
N TYR A 359 6.85 7.04 -19.14
CA TYR A 359 6.15 8.33 -19.10
C TYR A 359 5.89 8.89 -20.49
N SER A 360 6.91 8.93 -21.36
CA SER A 360 6.77 9.56 -22.69
C SER A 360 5.90 8.75 -23.66
N TYR A 361 5.80 7.43 -23.50
CA TYR A 361 4.86 6.61 -24.25
C TYR A 361 3.43 6.77 -23.72
N PHE A 362 3.23 6.62 -22.41
CA PHE A 362 1.90 6.61 -21.79
C PHE A 362 1.22 7.99 -21.86
N LEU A 363 1.91 9.07 -21.48
CA LEU A 363 1.33 10.42 -21.48
C LEU A 363 0.97 10.93 -22.89
N ASN A 364 1.50 10.32 -23.95
CA ASN A 364 1.12 10.65 -25.31
C ASN A 364 -0.22 9.99 -25.68
N LYS A 365 -1.29 10.79 -25.63
CA LYS A 365 -2.66 10.37 -25.97
C LYS A 365 -2.83 9.68 -27.33
N SER A 366 -1.93 9.86 -28.30
CA SER A 366 -2.00 9.12 -29.57
C SER A 366 -1.75 7.62 -29.45
N ASN A 367 -1.20 7.17 -28.31
CA ASN A 367 -0.90 5.77 -28.03
C ASN A 367 -2.06 5.03 -27.33
N HIS A 368 -3.06 5.78 -26.83
CA HIS A 368 -4.26 5.25 -26.20
C HIS A 368 -5.36 4.92 -27.22
N ASN A 369 -6.13 3.87 -26.94
CA ASN A 369 -7.29 3.46 -27.72
C ASN A 369 -8.48 3.07 -26.81
N PRO A 370 -9.56 3.88 -26.75
CA PRO A 370 -9.80 5.08 -27.55
C PRO A 370 -8.89 6.25 -27.15
N GLN A 371 -8.69 7.19 -28.07
CA GLN A 371 -7.77 8.33 -27.88
C GLN A 371 -8.20 9.30 -26.77
N ASP A 372 -9.43 9.17 -26.28
CA ASP A 372 -10.03 9.92 -25.17
C ASP A 372 -10.12 9.11 -23.87
N THR A 373 -9.39 8.00 -23.74
CA THR A 373 -9.11 7.40 -22.43
C THR A 373 -8.54 8.49 -21.49
N PRO A 374 -9.12 8.68 -20.29
CA PRO A 374 -8.66 9.66 -19.32
C PRO A 374 -7.29 9.27 -18.78
N ILE A 375 -6.49 10.28 -18.45
CA ILE A 375 -5.23 10.12 -17.70
C ILE A 375 -5.24 11.25 -16.66
N ASP A 376 -6.01 11.05 -15.59
CA ASP A 376 -6.21 12.08 -14.57
C ASP A 376 -4.95 12.27 -13.72
N TYR A 377 -4.26 11.18 -13.44
CA TYR A 377 -3.03 11.12 -12.66
C TYR A 377 -2.01 10.18 -13.32
N ILE A 378 -0.72 10.43 -13.06
CA ILE A 378 0.31 9.38 -13.08
C ILE A 378 0.97 9.28 -11.72
N SER A 379 1.35 8.06 -11.35
CA SER A 379 2.02 7.66 -10.12
C SER A 379 3.40 7.07 -10.40
N PHE A 380 4.30 7.14 -9.42
CA PHE A 380 5.64 6.57 -9.45
C PHE A 380 6.25 6.60 -8.05
N HIS A 381 7.03 5.56 -7.74
CA HIS A 381 7.53 5.30 -6.40
C HIS A 381 8.88 5.98 -6.15
N PHE A 382 9.25 6.14 -4.88
CA PHE A 382 10.60 6.61 -4.53
C PHE A 382 11.18 5.91 -3.32
N TYR A 383 12.39 5.37 -3.49
CA TYR A 383 13.11 4.68 -2.42
C TYR A 383 14.59 5.10 -2.33
N ALA A 384 14.96 5.85 -1.28
CA ALA A 384 16.35 6.17 -0.89
C ALA A 384 17.18 4.93 -0.45
N SER A 385 18.37 5.02 0.19
CA SER A 385 19.11 3.80 0.66
C SER A 385 20.09 4.07 1.80
N CYS A 386 20.48 3.05 2.59
CA CYS A 386 21.64 3.07 3.50
C CYS A 386 22.35 1.71 3.57
N ASN A 387 23.58 1.65 4.08
CA ASN A 387 24.37 0.41 4.12
C ASN A 387 24.05 -0.48 5.34
N SER A 388 23.61 0.13 6.45
CA SER A 388 23.37 -0.52 7.74
C SER A 388 21.93 -0.37 8.20
N ARG A 389 21.36 -1.48 8.68
CA ARG A 389 20.06 -1.52 9.35
C ARG A 389 20.08 -0.89 10.75
N THR A 390 21.24 -0.87 11.42
CA THR A 390 21.33 -0.61 12.86
C THR A 390 22.31 0.50 13.25
N ASP A 391 22.96 1.15 12.29
CA ASP A 391 23.91 2.25 12.55
C ASP A 391 23.24 3.60 12.25
N PRO A 392 22.97 4.45 13.26
CA PRO A 392 22.30 5.74 13.04
C PRO A 392 23.10 6.73 12.18
N GLU A 393 24.42 6.60 12.07
CA GLU A 393 25.24 7.45 11.19
C GLU A 393 24.91 7.22 9.71
N ASP A 394 24.54 5.98 9.35
CA ASP A 394 24.27 5.60 7.97
C ASP A 394 22.94 6.20 7.45
N TYR A 395 22.03 6.65 8.32
CA TYR A 395 20.74 7.23 7.91
C TYR A 395 20.85 8.64 7.32
N GLU A 396 21.98 9.34 7.46
CA GLU A 396 22.22 10.61 6.74
C GLU A 396 22.19 10.42 5.21
N GLN A 397 22.41 9.20 4.71
CA GLN A 397 22.32 8.84 3.28
C GLN A 397 20.92 9.00 2.68
N PHE A 398 19.87 9.07 3.51
CA PHE A 398 18.50 9.25 3.05
C PHE A 398 18.28 10.62 2.36
N PHE A 399 18.95 11.68 2.83
CA PHE A 399 18.71 13.03 2.34
C PHE A 399 19.37 13.34 0.97
N PRO A 400 20.63 12.94 0.68
CA PRO A 400 21.22 13.06 -0.66
C PRO A 400 20.49 12.23 -1.74
N ALA A 401 19.81 11.15 -1.35
CA ALA A 401 18.97 10.38 -2.27
C ALA A 401 17.72 11.19 -2.68
N VAL A 402 17.07 11.89 -1.74
CA VAL A 402 16.00 12.87 -2.05
C VAL A 402 16.50 13.98 -2.99
N ASP A 403 17.71 14.51 -2.76
CA ASP A 403 18.30 15.54 -3.63
C ASP A 403 18.50 15.07 -5.08
N THR A 404 18.71 13.77 -5.28
CA THR A 404 18.81 13.14 -6.61
C THR A 404 17.41 12.98 -7.22
N PHE A 405 16.50 12.37 -6.48
CA PHE A 405 15.13 12.10 -6.92
C PHE A 405 14.36 13.37 -7.29
N VAL A 406 14.53 14.48 -6.57
CA VAL A 406 13.90 15.77 -6.90
C VAL A 406 14.30 16.26 -8.31
N GLN A 407 15.50 15.94 -8.80
CA GLN A 407 15.93 16.27 -10.17
C GLN A 407 15.32 15.34 -11.22
N GLU A 408 14.99 14.12 -10.84
CA GLU A 408 14.27 13.14 -11.67
C GLU A 408 12.79 13.51 -11.76
N VAL A 409 12.13 13.90 -10.66
CA VAL A 409 10.76 14.45 -10.67
C VAL A 409 10.64 15.69 -11.54
N GLN A 410 11.64 16.56 -11.57
CA GLN A 410 11.66 17.71 -12.48
C GLN A 410 11.68 17.31 -13.97
N GLN A 411 12.24 16.14 -14.32
CA GLN A 411 12.20 15.60 -15.69
C GLN A 411 10.84 14.96 -15.99
N ILE A 412 10.23 14.25 -15.03
CA ILE A 412 8.85 13.74 -15.15
C ILE A 412 7.86 14.90 -15.39
N ILE A 413 7.98 15.98 -14.62
CA ILE A 413 7.18 17.21 -14.81
C ILE A 413 7.35 17.78 -16.22
N GLN A 414 8.56 17.83 -16.76
CA GLN A 414 8.80 18.33 -18.13
C GLN A 414 8.10 17.45 -19.18
N ILE A 415 8.20 16.12 -19.05
CA ILE A 415 7.53 15.17 -19.96
C ILE A 415 5.99 15.32 -19.85
N ARG A 416 5.45 15.44 -18.63
CA ARG A 416 4.02 15.68 -18.38
C ARG A 416 3.57 17.00 -18.98
N ASP A 417 4.26 18.10 -18.70
CA ASP A 417 3.91 19.44 -19.19
C ASP A 417 3.92 19.51 -20.73
N GLU A 418 4.78 18.74 -21.40
CA GLU A 418 4.83 18.63 -22.86
C GLU A 418 3.69 17.77 -23.45
N LEU A 419 3.41 16.59 -22.87
CA LEU A 419 2.52 15.59 -23.48
C LEU A 419 1.07 15.60 -22.96
N SER A 420 0.88 15.82 -21.65
CA SER A 420 -0.44 15.86 -21.01
C SER A 420 -0.46 16.84 -19.82
N PRO A 421 -0.38 18.17 -20.07
CA PRO A 421 -0.23 19.20 -19.03
C PRO A 421 -1.37 19.30 -18.01
N SER A 422 -2.47 18.58 -18.20
CA SER A 422 -3.58 18.48 -17.24
C SER A 422 -3.49 17.29 -16.29
N THR A 423 -2.64 16.30 -16.60
CA THR A 423 -2.47 15.08 -15.79
C THR A 423 -1.75 15.42 -14.49
N LYS A 424 -2.32 15.06 -13.36
CA LYS A 424 -1.76 15.30 -12.02
C LYS A 424 -0.60 14.32 -11.73
N LEU A 425 0.23 14.64 -10.74
CA LEU A 425 1.31 13.76 -10.29
C LEU A 425 1.04 13.27 -8.88
N ASP A 426 1.06 11.95 -8.71
CA ASP A 426 1.15 11.28 -7.42
C ASP A 426 2.58 10.74 -7.21
N ILE A 427 2.95 10.59 -5.95
CA ILE A 427 4.08 9.79 -5.49
C ILE A 427 3.53 8.99 -4.32
N ASP A 428 2.83 7.94 -4.71
CA ASP A 428 1.95 7.08 -3.95
C ASP A 428 2.72 6.16 -3.01
N GLU A 429 3.84 5.58 -3.48
CA GLU A 429 4.68 4.71 -2.65
C GLU A 429 6.09 5.29 -2.37
N ILE A 430 6.38 5.57 -1.09
CA ILE A 430 7.62 6.28 -0.65
C ILE A 430 8.38 5.58 0.47
N GLY A 431 9.71 5.45 0.30
CA GLY A 431 10.65 4.95 1.30
C GLY A 431 12.18 4.93 0.98
N VAL A 432 12.87 3.77 1.15
CA VAL A 432 14.35 3.51 1.13
C VAL A 432 14.67 2.03 0.74
N PHE A 433 15.11 1.78 -0.49
CA PHE A 433 15.43 0.48 -1.10
C PHE A 433 16.89 0.05 -0.89
N PHE A 434 17.24 -1.20 -1.24
CA PHE A 434 18.63 -1.65 -1.38
C PHE A 434 18.91 -2.43 -2.67
N ASP A 435 19.89 -1.96 -3.45
CA ASP A 435 20.35 -2.64 -4.67
C ASP A 435 21.51 -3.62 -4.39
N GLU A 436 21.21 -4.92 -4.23
CA GLU A 436 22.21 -5.99 -4.11
C GLU A 436 23.16 -6.11 -5.34
N ARG A 437 22.86 -5.46 -6.48
CA ARG A 437 23.63 -5.62 -7.73
C ARG A 437 25.06 -5.08 -7.68
N LYS A 438 25.47 -4.35 -6.64
CA LYS A 438 26.89 -3.99 -6.39
C LYS A 438 27.75 -5.14 -5.82
N GLY A 439 27.24 -6.38 -5.82
CA GLY A 439 27.87 -7.59 -5.25
C GLY A 439 28.35 -8.70 -6.21
N LYS A 440 28.71 -8.43 -7.47
CA LYS A 440 29.25 -9.36 -8.51
C LYS A 440 28.23 -10.23 -9.28
N ARG A 441 28.16 -10.04 -10.60
CA ARG A 441 27.48 -10.95 -11.55
C ARG A 441 28.09 -12.37 -11.56
N LYS A 442 27.26 -13.42 -11.39
CA LYS A 442 27.24 -14.62 -12.28
C LYS A 442 26.12 -15.63 -11.96
N LYS A 443 25.30 -15.91 -12.99
CA LYS A 443 24.26 -16.96 -13.13
C LYS A 443 22.97 -16.79 -12.30
N LEU A 444 21.88 -16.47 -13.01
CA LEU A 444 20.50 -16.65 -12.54
C LEU A 444 20.24 -18.11 -12.17
N LYS A 445 19.56 -18.33 -11.02
CA LYS A 445 18.44 -19.28 -10.92
C LYS A 445 17.65 -19.11 -9.61
N LYS A 446 16.33 -18.96 -9.79
CA LYS A 446 15.24 -19.03 -8.81
C LYS A 446 14.96 -17.72 -8.02
N TYR A 447 13.66 -17.37 -8.06
CA TYR A 447 13.04 -16.08 -7.77
C TYR A 447 12.59 -15.94 -6.30
N LEU A 448 11.86 -14.84 -6.03
CA LEU A 448 11.19 -14.40 -4.79
C LEU A 448 12.17 -13.79 -3.76
N CYS A 449 12.13 -12.50 -3.40
CA CYS A 449 11.17 -11.42 -3.71
C CYS A 449 11.90 -10.13 -4.10
N GLY A 450 11.31 -9.32 -4.97
CA GLY A 450 11.59 -7.87 -4.97
C GLY A 450 10.86 -7.19 -3.82
N ASP A 451 11.00 -5.86 -3.78
CA ASP A 451 10.07 -4.84 -3.24
C ASP A 451 10.87 -3.69 -2.54
N LEU A 452 10.26 -2.89 -1.64
CA LEU A 452 9.47 -1.66 -1.79
C LEU A 452 9.44 -0.93 -0.43
N GLY A 453 9.56 0.40 -0.42
CA GLY A 453 9.51 1.23 0.79
C GLY A 453 10.84 1.34 1.55
N VAL A 454 10.86 1.85 2.80
CA VAL A 454 12.05 2.04 3.67
C VAL A 454 12.62 0.72 4.20
N ILE A 455 12.92 -0.20 3.30
CA ILE A 455 13.55 -1.50 3.53
C ILE A 455 15.01 -1.31 3.93
N LEU A 456 15.24 -1.35 5.23
CA LEU A 456 16.56 -1.59 5.77
C LEU A 456 17.04 -3.03 5.43
N PRO A 457 18.36 -3.26 5.26
CA PRO A 457 18.90 -4.54 4.81
C PRO A 457 18.30 -5.78 5.50
N GLY A 458 17.68 -6.66 4.70
CA GLY A 458 17.09 -7.92 5.16
C GLY A 458 15.75 -7.79 5.88
N ASP A 459 14.87 -6.86 5.45
CA ASP A 459 13.57 -6.63 6.07
C ASP A 459 12.58 -7.82 5.97
N ASN A 460 12.68 -8.61 4.89
CA ASN A 460 11.97 -9.90 4.75
C ASN A 460 12.80 -11.10 5.21
N ALA A 461 13.83 -10.87 6.03
CA ALA A 461 14.62 -11.91 6.67
C ALA A 461 14.53 -11.76 8.20
N ASN A 462 14.96 -12.79 8.93
CA ASN A 462 15.03 -12.73 10.38
C ASN A 462 16.23 -11.85 10.82
N THR A 463 16.03 -10.54 10.76
CA THR A 463 17.03 -9.51 11.12
C THR A 463 16.62 -8.72 12.37
N PRO A 464 17.56 -8.10 13.09
CA PRO A 464 17.24 -7.25 14.23
C PRO A 464 16.38 -6.05 13.83
N ASN A 465 15.45 -5.62 14.69
CA ASN A 465 14.71 -4.38 14.48
C ASN A 465 15.67 -3.17 14.45
N PRO A 466 15.36 -2.11 13.68
CA PRO A 466 16.10 -0.85 13.77
C PRO A 466 16.02 -0.22 15.16
N PRO A 467 17.02 0.59 15.57
CA PRO A 467 16.94 1.43 16.77
C PRO A 467 15.89 2.53 16.59
N ASP A 468 15.20 2.95 17.66
CA ASP A 468 14.06 3.88 17.58
C ASP A 468 14.33 5.17 16.80
N ILE A 469 15.56 5.71 16.88
CA ILE A 469 15.98 6.91 16.13
C ILE A 469 15.81 6.80 14.60
N TYR A 470 15.80 5.59 14.06
CA TYR A 470 15.52 5.33 12.65
C TYR A 470 14.15 5.88 12.22
N TRP A 471 13.12 5.81 13.08
CA TRP A 471 11.79 6.31 12.75
C TRP A 471 11.80 7.83 12.54
N ASN A 472 12.63 8.55 13.31
CA ASN A 472 12.85 9.99 13.11
C ASN A 472 13.62 10.27 11.82
N ALA A 473 14.66 9.48 11.49
CA ALA A 473 15.39 9.64 10.24
C ALA A 473 14.50 9.39 8.99
N ALA A 474 13.68 8.34 9.02
CA ALA A 474 12.74 8.02 7.95
C ALA A 474 11.63 9.08 7.80
N GLY A 475 11.01 9.51 8.91
CA GLY A 475 10.02 10.59 8.89
C GLY A 475 10.61 11.94 8.52
N GLY A 476 11.86 12.22 8.94
CA GLY A 476 12.62 13.40 8.56
C GLY A 476 12.90 13.45 7.06
N MET A 477 13.28 12.32 6.44
CA MET A 477 13.40 12.20 4.99
C MET A 477 12.05 12.52 4.30
N TYR A 478 10.95 11.95 4.77
CA TYR A 478 9.61 12.22 4.22
C TYR A 478 9.25 13.72 4.31
N ALA A 479 9.47 14.36 5.47
CA ALA A 479 9.23 15.80 5.63
C ALA A 479 10.16 16.66 4.75
N TYR A 480 11.40 16.23 4.54
CA TYR A 480 12.33 16.89 3.62
C TYR A 480 11.82 16.82 2.18
N LEU A 481 11.43 15.62 1.74
CA LEU A 481 10.89 15.39 0.41
C LEU A 481 9.59 16.18 0.17
N PHE A 482 8.64 16.17 1.13
CA PHE A 482 7.43 17.00 1.09
C PHE A 482 7.75 18.48 0.89
N GLY A 483 8.71 19.01 1.66
CA GLY A 483 9.12 20.41 1.57
C GLY A 483 9.77 20.78 0.23
N GLN A 484 10.48 19.85 -0.41
CA GLN A 484 11.03 20.05 -1.76
C GLN A 484 9.92 19.95 -2.83
N LEU A 485 9.10 18.90 -2.82
CA LEU A 485 8.07 18.64 -3.84
C LEU A 485 6.92 19.65 -3.83
N SER A 486 6.60 20.23 -2.67
CA SER A 486 5.65 21.35 -2.53
C SER A 486 6.00 22.56 -3.41
N ARG A 487 7.26 22.66 -3.88
CA ARG A 487 7.75 23.71 -4.79
C ARG A 487 7.51 23.40 -6.27
N PHE A 488 7.36 22.13 -6.63
CA PHE A 488 7.32 21.64 -8.01
C PHE A 488 5.93 21.21 -8.47
N GLY A 489 4.95 21.20 -7.56
CA GLY A 489 3.55 20.99 -7.93
C GLY A 489 3.18 19.54 -8.20
N VAL A 490 3.79 18.62 -7.45
CA VAL A 490 3.24 17.28 -7.21
C VAL A 490 1.91 17.44 -6.47
N ASP A 491 0.87 16.71 -6.87
CA ASP A 491 -0.50 16.89 -6.37
C ASP A 491 -0.79 16.04 -5.12
N VAL A 492 -0.21 14.85 -5.02
CA VAL A 492 -0.43 13.89 -3.92
C VAL A 492 0.91 13.24 -3.53
N MET A 493 1.05 12.84 -2.27
CA MET A 493 2.25 12.21 -1.72
C MET A 493 1.86 11.18 -0.66
N GLY A 494 1.85 9.91 -1.04
CA GLY A 494 1.59 8.77 -0.17
C GLY A 494 2.82 8.34 0.63
N GLN A 495 2.64 7.39 1.56
CA GLN A 495 3.70 6.88 2.42
C GLN A 495 3.53 5.38 2.64
N SER A 496 4.52 4.59 2.21
CA SER A 496 4.54 3.14 2.42
C SER A 496 5.18 2.81 3.75
N GLN A 497 4.56 2.03 4.64
CA GLN A 497 3.18 1.50 4.60
C GLN A 497 2.63 1.60 6.02
N LEU A 498 1.31 1.66 6.20
CA LEU A 498 0.73 1.87 7.54
C LEU A 498 1.18 0.78 8.54
N MET A 499 1.16 -0.48 8.10
CA MET A 499 1.49 -1.67 8.90
C MET A 499 2.49 -2.57 8.18
N GLY A 500 3.69 -2.70 8.75
CA GLY A 500 4.66 -3.75 8.44
C GLY A 500 5.15 -4.41 9.72
N PHE A 501 5.70 -5.62 9.66
CA PHE A 501 6.08 -6.37 10.87
C PHE A 501 7.30 -7.29 10.68
N PRO A 502 8.11 -7.49 11.74
CA PRO A 502 9.16 -8.50 11.81
C PRO A 502 8.52 -9.91 11.92
N PRO A 503 9.31 -11.01 11.96
CA PRO A 503 8.72 -12.35 12.07
C PRO A 503 7.94 -12.46 13.40
N LEU A 504 6.63 -12.71 13.33
CA LEU A 504 5.76 -12.83 14.50
C LEU A 504 5.62 -14.29 14.90
N ASN A 505 5.79 -14.62 16.18
CA ASN A 505 5.71 -16.00 16.65
C ASN A 505 4.27 -16.40 17.03
N GLN A 506 3.97 -17.70 17.12
CA GLN A 506 2.62 -18.21 17.44
C GLN A 506 2.05 -17.68 18.78
N THR A 507 2.89 -17.27 19.74
CA THR A 507 2.44 -16.66 21.00
C THR A 507 1.93 -15.24 20.80
N GLU A 508 2.50 -14.53 19.82
CA GLU A 508 2.09 -13.18 19.41
C GLU A 508 0.90 -13.23 18.45
N PHE A 509 0.83 -14.26 17.61
CA PHE A 509 -0.24 -14.46 16.64
C PHE A 509 -0.80 -15.91 16.65
N PRO A 510 -1.70 -16.25 17.60
CA PRO A 510 -2.19 -17.63 17.77
C PRO A 510 -2.98 -18.20 16.59
N ALA A 511 -3.46 -17.34 15.69
CA ALA A 511 -4.21 -17.74 14.49
C ALA A 511 -3.32 -18.29 13.36
N SER A 512 -1.99 -18.12 13.43
CA SER A 512 -1.05 -18.74 12.49
C SER A 512 -0.23 -19.86 13.17
N PRO A 513 -0.49 -21.15 12.85
CA PRO A 513 0.19 -22.29 13.48
C PRO A 513 1.71 -22.38 13.26
N GLY A 514 2.30 -21.53 12.42
CA GLY A 514 3.75 -21.43 12.17
C GLY A 514 4.38 -20.10 12.62
N GLY A 515 3.60 -19.16 13.16
CA GLY A 515 3.96 -17.73 13.16
C GLY A 515 3.69 -17.07 11.80
N ILE A 516 4.02 -15.79 11.66
CA ILE A 516 3.91 -15.05 10.39
C ILE A 516 5.33 -14.69 9.92
N PRO A 517 5.71 -14.93 8.64
CA PRO A 517 6.96 -14.43 8.08
C PRO A 517 7.03 -12.90 8.16
N PRO A 518 8.23 -12.29 8.17
CA PRO A 518 8.34 -10.83 8.15
C PRO A 518 7.81 -10.24 6.85
N GLN A 519 7.15 -9.09 6.94
CA GLN A 519 6.70 -8.28 5.82
C GLN A 519 7.09 -6.83 6.08
N TYR A 520 8.19 -6.40 5.44
CA TYR A 520 8.70 -5.03 5.44
C TYR A 520 8.53 -4.30 6.79
N ALA A 521 9.19 -4.78 7.84
CA ALA A 521 9.04 -4.20 9.18
C ALA A 521 9.42 -2.71 9.24
N SER A 522 10.37 -2.27 8.40
CA SER A 522 10.99 -0.95 8.49
C SER A 522 10.25 0.17 7.73
N VAL A 523 9.26 -0.18 6.89
CA VAL A 523 8.29 0.78 6.32
C VAL A 523 7.15 1.18 7.26
N THR A 524 6.89 0.40 8.31
CA THR A 524 5.70 0.57 9.15
C THR A 524 5.56 2.00 9.69
N GLU A 525 4.33 2.49 9.79
CA GLU A 525 4.00 3.72 10.47
C GLU A 525 3.53 3.50 11.90
N LEU A 526 2.92 2.34 12.17
CA LEU A 526 2.46 1.95 13.50
C LEU A 526 3.34 0.86 14.11
N SER A 527 3.41 0.84 15.44
CA SER A 527 3.97 -0.27 16.21
C SER A 527 3.13 -1.53 16.03
N TRP A 528 3.68 -2.55 15.37
CA TRP A 528 3.02 -3.84 15.15
C TRP A 528 2.62 -4.60 16.44
N THR A 529 3.13 -4.18 17.62
CA THR A 529 2.75 -4.75 18.92
C THR A 529 1.70 -3.94 19.69
N THR A 530 1.48 -2.66 19.36
CA THR A 530 0.62 -1.76 20.16
C THR A 530 -0.38 -0.93 19.36
N GLY A 531 -0.25 -0.86 18.03
CA GLY A 531 -1.04 0.01 17.16
C GLY A 531 -0.72 1.52 17.32
N ILE A 532 0.23 1.90 18.17
CA ILE A 532 0.61 3.30 18.39
C ILE A 532 1.55 3.74 17.25
N GLY A 533 1.28 4.91 16.67
CA GLY A 533 2.13 5.52 15.65
C GLY A 533 3.57 5.75 16.12
N ASN A 534 4.54 5.43 15.26
CA ASN A 534 5.93 5.80 15.44
C ASN A 534 6.18 7.24 14.93
N ALA A 535 7.44 7.70 14.95
CA ALA A 535 7.77 9.07 14.54
C ALA A 535 7.36 9.39 13.09
N ARG A 536 7.31 8.41 12.17
CA ARG A 536 6.86 8.59 10.78
C ARG A 536 5.39 9.04 10.74
N TYR A 537 4.51 8.26 11.38
CA TYR A 537 3.08 8.56 11.51
C TYR A 537 2.85 9.94 12.11
N TRP A 538 3.55 10.27 13.20
CA TRP A 538 3.36 11.55 13.86
C TRP A 538 3.88 12.72 13.01
N ILE A 539 4.97 12.53 12.25
CA ILE A 539 5.49 13.55 11.32
C ILE A 539 4.51 13.77 10.18
N LEU A 540 4.00 12.70 9.56
CA LEU A 540 2.95 12.75 8.54
C LEU A 540 1.72 13.47 9.07
N LYS A 541 1.26 13.14 10.28
CA LYS A 541 0.15 13.83 10.94
C LYS A 541 0.43 15.32 11.20
N MET A 542 1.64 15.67 11.65
CA MET A 542 2.05 17.05 11.88
C MET A 542 2.08 17.85 10.57
N LEU A 543 2.45 17.21 9.45
CA LEU A 543 2.38 17.83 8.13
C LEU A 543 0.93 18.11 7.74
N ILE A 544 0.05 17.11 7.82
CA ILE A 544 -1.40 17.22 7.54
C ILE A 544 -2.10 18.26 8.41
N ASP A 545 -1.76 18.37 9.69
CA ASP A 545 -2.38 19.32 10.64
C ASP A 545 -1.97 20.78 10.38
N HIS A 546 -0.87 21.05 9.66
CA HIS A 546 -0.23 22.37 9.63
C HIS A 546 0.02 22.93 8.23
N PHE A 547 0.25 22.11 7.21
CA PHE A 547 0.54 22.55 5.85
C PHE A 547 -0.58 22.11 4.91
N HIS A 548 -1.01 23.02 4.04
CA HIS A 548 -2.24 22.83 3.26
C HIS A 548 -2.01 23.16 1.79
N THR A 549 -2.74 22.46 0.92
CA THR A 549 -2.85 22.79 -0.50
C THR A 549 -3.36 24.23 -0.66
N GLY A 550 -2.70 25.00 -1.52
CA GLY A 550 -2.93 26.44 -1.70
C GLY A 550 -2.04 27.33 -0.83
N ASP A 551 -1.29 26.81 0.15
CA ASP A 551 -0.33 27.60 0.92
C ASP A 551 0.73 28.21 0.01
N HIS A 552 1.06 29.49 0.18
CA HIS A 552 2.16 30.14 -0.55
C HIS A 552 3.49 29.82 0.13
N LEU A 553 4.44 29.29 -0.64
CA LEU A 553 5.82 29.06 -0.22
C LEU A 553 6.62 30.35 -0.38
N LEU A 554 7.41 30.68 0.63
CA LEU A 554 8.23 31.89 0.68
C LEU A 554 9.71 31.59 0.44
N LEU A 555 10.45 32.56 -0.09
CA LEU A 555 11.90 32.44 -0.24
C LEU A 555 12.54 32.23 1.15
N THR A 556 13.12 31.05 1.33
CA THR A 556 13.74 30.59 2.58
C THR A 556 15.17 30.15 2.29
N ASN A 557 16.14 30.71 3.01
CA ASN A 557 17.56 30.39 2.86
C ASN A 557 18.11 29.89 4.20
N THR A 558 18.92 28.83 4.13
CA THR A 558 19.67 28.25 5.26
C THR A 558 21.16 28.48 5.04
N SER A 559 21.92 28.88 6.07
CA SER A 559 23.38 29.08 5.93
C SER A 559 24.15 27.78 5.64
N ASP A 560 23.62 26.63 6.06
CA ASP A 560 24.06 25.30 5.62
C ASP A 560 22.86 24.40 5.29
N SER A 561 22.59 24.26 3.99
CA SER A 561 21.52 23.40 3.45
C SER A 561 21.84 21.91 3.47
N LYS A 562 23.07 21.50 3.83
CA LYS A 562 23.41 20.09 4.05
C LYS A 562 23.01 19.64 5.44
N THR A 563 23.15 20.52 6.43
CA THR A 563 22.80 20.26 7.84
C THR A 563 21.30 20.40 8.10
N LEU A 564 20.69 21.49 7.63
CA LEU A 564 19.30 21.85 7.92
C LEU A 564 18.54 22.08 6.62
N PHE A 565 17.33 21.54 6.52
CA PHE A 565 16.33 22.06 5.59
C PHE A 565 15.36 22.98 6.33
N ALA A 566 15.00 24.10 5.70
CA ALA A 566 13.93 24.98 6.16
C ALA A 566 13.11 25.51 4.97
N GLN A 567 11.77 25.53 5.12
CA GLN A 567 10.86 26.12 4.14
C GLN A 567 9.71 26.83 4.86
N ALA A 568 9.52 28.12 4.56
CA ALA A 568 8.45 28.94 5.12
C ALA A 568 7.19 28.94 4.24
N PHE A 569 6.03 29.02 4.90
CA PHE A 569 4.70 28.98 4.29
C PHE A 569 3.78 30.04 4.90
N ILE A 570 2.84 30.55 4.10
CA ILE A 570 1.69 31.35 4.55
C ILE A 570 0.40 30.82 3.93
N ASP A 571 -0.70 30.99 4.66
CA ASP A 571 -2.06 30.62 4.23
C ASP A 571 -2.48 31.36 2.93
N ASN A 572 -3.22 30.66 2.07
CA ASN A 572 -3.86 31.15 0.83
C ASN A 572 -4.81 32.34 1.07
N ALA A 573 -5.35 32.49 2.29
CA ALA A 573 -6.17 33.63 2.68
C ALA A 573 -5.37 34.95 2.58
N TYR A 574 -5.45 35.63 1.43
CA TYR A 574 -4.79 36.91 1.15
C TYR A 574 -4.93 37.87 2.34
N ASN A 575 -3.79 38.27 2.95
CA ASN A 575 -3.62 38.83 4.31
C ASN A 575 -3.44 37.81 5.48
N ALA A 576 -2.85 36.65 5.22
CA ALA A 576 -2.68 35.54 6.17
C ALA A 576 -2.09 35.95 7.55
N SER A 577 -2.83 35.63 8.62
CA SER A 577 -2.42 35.89 10.01
C SER A 577 -1.46 34.85 10.60
N THR A 578 -1.29 33.70 9.94
CA THR A 578 -0.51 32.57 10.45
C THR A 578 0.69 32.32 9.55
N LYS A 579 1.88 32.45 10.13
CA LYS A 579 3.16 32.21 9.46
C LYS A 579 3.74 30.88 9.93
N ARG A 580 4.20 30.04 9.01
CA ARG A 580 4.69 28.69 9.29
C ARG A 580 6.10 28.50 8.75
N ILE A 581 6.91 27.69 9.41
CA ILE A 581 8.20 27.22 8.89
C ILE A 581 8.34 25.74 9.24
N LEU A 582 8.59 24.91 8.23
CA LEU A 582 9.04 23.53 8.38
C LEU A 582 10.56 23.50 8.52
N PHE A 583 11.07 22.73 9.47
CA PHE A 583 12.48 22.45 9.71
C PHE A 583 12.71 20.95 9.71
N VAL A 584 13.81 20.50 9.12
CA VAL A 584 14.28 19.11 9.21
C VAL A 584 15.78 19.12 9.48
N ASN A 585 16.18 18.59 10.64
CA ASN A 585 17.57 18.26 10.92
C ASN A 585 17.96 17.02 10.11
N LYS A 586 19.04 17.11 9.33
CA LYS A 586 19.46 16.03 8.42
C LYS A 586 20.63 15.19 8.96
N LEU A 587 21.06 15.44 10.19
CA LEU A 587 22.24 14.82 10.81
C LEU A 587 21.90 13.93 12.01
N ASN A 588 22.80 12.99 12.34
CA ASN A 588 22.78 12.17 13.55
C ASN A 588 23.23 12.93 14.83
N GLN A 589 23.13 14.26 14.84
CA GLN A 589 23.48 15.11 15.98
C GLN A 589 22.50 16.27 16.16
N ASN A 590 22.37 16.78 17.38
CA ASN A 590 21.57 17.96 17.69
C ASN A 590 22.15 19.21 17.00
N ILE A 591 21.27 20.09 16.52
CA ILE A 591 21.67 21.34 15.86
C ILE A 591 21.01 22.55 16.51
N ASP A 592 21.79 23.61 16.70
CA ASP A 592 21.26 24.91 17.12
C ASP A 592 20.82 25.69 15.88
N ILE A 593 19.57 26.17 15.87
CA ILE A 593 18.97 26.89 14.75
C ILE A 593 18.76 28.36 15.16
N LEU A 594 19.32 29.29 14.38
CA LEU A 594 19.13 30.73 14.54
C LEU A 594 18.15 31.25 13.46
N ILE A 595 17.18 32.06 13.85
CA ILE A 595 16.19 32.67 12.93
C ILE A 595 16.26 34.20 13.02
N ASP A 596 16.50 34.85 11.89
CA ASP A 596 16.75 36.30 11.78
C ASP A 596 15.56 37.21 12.15
N SER A 597 14.35 36.65 12.25
CA SER A 597 13.12 37.41 12.49
C SER A 597 12.72 37.37 13.96
N PRO A 598 12.45 38.50 14.64
CA PRO A 598 12.11 38.52 16.06
C PRO A 598 10.75 37.85 16.32
N LEU A 599 10.80 36.70 17.00
CA LEU A 599 9.64 35.86 17.30
C LEU A 599 9.04 36.28 18.64
N GLN A 600 7.89 36.95 18.60
CA GLN A 600 7.11 37.20 19.80
C GLN A 600 6.18 35.99 20.04
N ALA A 601 6.61 35.08 20.92
CA ALA A 601 5.83 33.92 21.39
C ALA A 601 5.32 33.00 20.27
N ALA A 602 6.24 32.49 19.44
CA ALA A 602 5.92 31.45 18.47
C ALA A 602 5.89 30.06 19.14
N THR A 603 5.00 29.17 18.68
CA THR A 603 4.97 27.78 19.12
C THR A 603 5.73 26.92 18.12
N LEU A 604 6.72 26.17 18.60
CA LEU A 604 7.34 25.09 17.85
C LEU A 604 6.58 23.80 18.18
N TYR A 605 6.07 23.12 17.16
CA TYR A 605 5.67 21.72 17.22
C TYR A 605 6.87 20.91 16.76
N TYR A 606 7.22 19.83 17.45
CA TYR A 606 8.40 19.04 17.09
C TYR A 606 8.24 17.54 17.37
N ILE A 607 8.93 16.74 16.57
CA ILE A 607 9.06 15.29 16.70
C ILE A 607 10.53 14.94 16.49
N ASP A 608 11.14 14.36 17.51
CA ASP A 608 12.55 13.97 17.57
C ASP A 608 12.73 12.74 18.48
N GLU A 609 13.96 12.38 18.81
CA GLU A 609 14.25 11.23 19.68
C GLU A 609 13.55 11.31 21.05
N SER A 610 13.39 12.52 21.61
CA SER A 610 12.76 12.71 22.92
C SER A 610 11.26 12.38 22.91
N THR A 611 10.62 12.40 21.74
CA THR A 611 9.19 12.11 21.57
C THR A 611 8.89 10.60 21.47
N GLY A 612 9.86 9.79 21.01
CA GLY A 612 9.68 8.35 20.80
C GLY A 612 8.47 8.02 19.92
N PHE A 613 7.57 7.17 20.43
CA PHE A 613 6.28 6.82 19.80
C PHE A 613 5.13 7.75 20.23
N GLY A 614 5.45 8.87 20.89
CA GLY A 614 4.49 9.87 21.33
C GLY A 614 4.15 10.92 20.25
N PRO A 615 3.01 11.63 20.39
CA PRO A 615 2.65 12.72 19.51
C PRO A 615 3.62 13.90 19.61
N ALA A 616 3.60 14.75 18.57
CA ALA A 616 4.36 16.00 18.51
C ALA A 616 4.26 16.80 19.82
N GLN A 617 5.42 17.15 20.37
CA GLN A 617 5.53 18.00 21.56
C GLN A 617 5.55 19.47 21.15
N THR A 618 5.36 20.37 22.12
CA THR A 618 5.32 21.82 21.86
C THR A 618 6.22 22.62 22.78
N GLU A 619 7.05 23.48 22.20
CA GLU A 619 7.84 24.49 22.93
C GLU A 619 7.37 25.92 22.56
N THR A 620 7.51 26.88 23.48
CA THR A 620 7.35 28.30 23.17
C THR A 620 8.73 28.94 22.95
N ILE A 621 9.06 29.23 21.69
CA ILE A 621 10.31 29.93 21.36
C ILE A 621 10.15 31.40 21.75
N SER A 622 10.93 31.82 22.75
CA SER A 622 10.97 33.19 23.28
C SER A 622 12.15 34.03 22.78
N GLY A 623 13.07 33.42 22.03
CA GLY A 623 14.25 34.06 21.44
C GLY A 623 14.34 33.88 19.92
N THR A 624 15.54 34.06 19.37
CA THR A 624 15.86 33.78 17.96
C THR A 624 16.49 32.40 17.77
N THR A 625 16.93 31.75 18.86
CA THR A 625 17.62 30.45 18.87
C THR A 625 16.78 29.38 19.54
N PHE A 626 16.81 28.16 19.00
CA PHE A 626 16.30 26.93 19.62
C PHE A 626 17.13 25.74 19.11
N GLN A 627 17.08 24.61 19.82
CA GLN A 627 17.74 23.37 19.38
C GLN A 627 16.72 22.45 18.71
N LEU A 628 17.18 21.68 17.72
CA LEU A 628 16.43 20.56 17.15
C LEU A 628 17.31 19.32 17.24
N ASP A 629 16.82 18.28 17.91
CA ASP A 629 17.56 17.05 18.12
C ASP A 629 17.82 16.29 16.80
N ARG A 630 18.72 15.31 16.85
CA ARG A 630 19.11 14.51 15.68
C ARG A 630 17.91 13.95 14.91
N TYR A 631 17.94 14.10 13.59
CA TYR A 631 16.83 13.77 12.67
C TYR A 631 15.45 14.38 13.01
N GLY A 632 15.39 15.37 13.91
CA GLY A 632 14.16 16.00 14.33
C GLY A 632 13.46 16.78 13.21
N VAL A 633 12.14 16.78 13.24
CA VAL A 633 11.28 17.62 12.38
C VAL A 633 10.54 18.63 13.25
N GLY A 634 10.59 19.90 12.86
CA GLY A 634 9.94 21.00 13.56
C GLY A 634 8.99 21.78 12.66
N ALA A 635 7.74 21.97 13.09
CA ALA A 635 6.77 22.86 12.46
C ALA A 635 6.48 24.05 13.38
N LYS A 636 6.99 25.23 13.02
CA LYS A 636 6.88 26.44 13.85
C LYS A 636 5.75 27.34 13.38
N LEU A 637 4.83 27.68 14.28
CA LEU A 637 3.66 28.53 14.03
C LEU A 637 3.80 29.88 14.76
N ASN A 638 3.62 30.98 14.02
CA ASN A 638 3.53 32.34 14.58
C ASN A 638 2.14 32.92 14.34
N LYS A 639 1.47 33.35 15.42
CA LYS A 639 0.16 34.04 15.41
C LYS A 639 0.38 35.55 15.28
N GLN A 640 0.00 36.17 14.16
CA GLN A 640 0.00 37.63 14.08
C GLN A 640 -1.01 38.27 15.04
N ILE A 641 -0.52 39.26 15.77
CA ILE A 641 -1.33 40.25 16.48
C ILE A 641 -1.97 41.20 15.45
N ARG A 642 -3.21 41.64 15.71
CA ARG A 642 -3.96 42.59 14.87
C ARG A 642 -3.10 43.78 14.41
N LEU A 643 -3.02 44.00 13.10
CA LEU A 643 -2.59 45.28 12.53
C LEU A 643 -3.56 46.40 12.95
N SER A 644 -3.24 47.11 14.03
CA SER A 644 -3.89 48.39 14.32
C SER A 644 -3.53 49.37 13.21
N LYS A 645 -4.51 49.86 12.45
CA LYS A 645 -4.28 50.89 11.42
C LYS A 645 -3.60 52.11 12.05
N ALA A 646 -2.31 52.28 11.76
CA ALA A 646 -1.60 53.50 12.11
C ALA A 646 -2.24 54.68 11.34
N SER A 647 -2.78 55.64 12.08
CA SER A 647 -3.44 56.83 11.51
C SER A 647 -2.40 57.83 11.01
N THR A 648 -1.83 57.58 9.83
CA THR A 648 -0.87 58.48 9.18
C THR A 648 -1.57 59.68 8.53
N ASN A 649 -1.98 60.63 9.37
CA ASN A 649 -2.25 62.01 8.97
C ASN A 649 -0.96 62.65 8.42
N LYS A 650 -0.68 62.49 7.13
CA LYS A 650 0.30 63.29 6.40
C LYS A 650 -0.33 63.92 5.16
N LYS A 651 -0.57 65.23 5.25
CA LYS A 651 -0.92 66.09 4.13
C LYS A 651 0.16 65.99 3.05
N VAL A 652 -0.22 65.59 1.84
CA VAL A 652 0.60 65.81 0.65
C VAL A 652 0.06 67.05 -0.07
N THR A 653 0.80 68.15 0.01
CA THR A 653 0.54 69.35 -0.78
C THR A 653 1.13 69.19 -2.18
N CYS A 654 0.29 68.95 -3.18
CA CYS A 654 0.71 69.00 -4.58
C CYS A 654 0.90 70.45 -5.05
N ALA A 655 2.10 70.77 -5.54
CA ALA A 655 2.36 72.02 -6.23
C ALA A 655 1.71 72.02 -7.63
N LYS A 656 1.15 73.16 -8.05
CA LYS A 656 0.55 73.33 -9.38
C LYS A 656 1.61 73.61 -10.44
N SER A 657 1.57 72.91 -11.57
CA SER A 657 1.98 73.46 -12.86
C SER A 657 0.78 73.44 -13.83
N LYS A 658 0.77 74.32 -14.84
CA LYS A 658 -0.39 74.61 -15.68
C LYS A 658 -0.15 74.20 -17.14
N THR A 659 -0.85 73.18 -17.62
CA THR A 659 -1.18 72.88 -19.04
C THR A 659 -2.04 71.59 -19.04
N GLN A 660 -3.13 71.40 -19.80
CA GLN A 660 -3.81 72.17 -20.86
C GLN A 660 -5.35 72.17 -20.62
N LYS A 661 -6.11 72.95 -21.42
CA LYS A 661 -7.58 72.92 -21.49
C LYS A 661 -8.06 72.03 -22.64
N ALA A 662 -9.32 71.56 -22.51
CA ALA A 662 -10.19 70.94 -23.54
C ALA A 662 -9.79 69.50 -23.93
N PHE A 663 -10.70 68.51 -23.87
CA PHE A 663 -11.96 68.49 -24.64
C PHE A 663 -13.11 67.73 -23.93
N PHE A 664 -14.33 68.25 -24.15
CA PHE A 664 -15.65 67.60 -24.20
C PHE A 664 -16.38 67.05 -22.96
N LEU A 665 -17.60 67.59 -22.82
CA LEU A 665 -18.77 67.12 -22.08
C LEU A 665 -19.57 66.10 -22.92
N ASN A 666 -20.49 65.39 -22.26
CA ASN A 666 -21.59 64.57 -22.84
C ASN A 666 -21.14 63.27 -23.56
N PHE A 667 -21.63 62.10 -23.16
CA PHE A 667 -23.06 61.76 -23.18
C PHE A 667 -23.50 60.82 -22.05
N LEU A 668 -24.78 60.95 -21.66
CA LEU A 668 -25.50 60.10 -20.71
C LEU A 668 -26.51 59.24 -21.47
N PHE A 669 -26.85 58.08 -20.92
CA PHE A 669 -27.96 57.18 -21.31
C PHE A 669 -27.95 56.54 -22.72
N TYR A 670 -28.04 55.21 -22.74
CA TYR A 670 -29.19 54.56 -23.36
C TYR A 670 -29.65 53.38 -22.48
N ILE A 671 -30.97 53.14 -22.44
CA ILE A 671 -31.65 52.12 -21.64
C ILE A 671 -32.33 51.13 -22.58
N ALA A 672 -32.25 49.85 -22.26
CA ALA A 672 -33.28 48.83 -22.50
C ALA A 672 -33.07 47.71 -21.46
#